data_AF-A0A401YB85-F1
#
_entry.id   AF-A0A401YB85-F1
#
_cell.length_a   1.000
_cell.length_b   1.000
_cell.length_c   1.000
_cell.angle_alpha   90.00
_cell.angle_beta   90.00
_cell.angle_gamma   90.00
#
_symmetry.space_group_name_H-M   'P 1'
#
loop_
_entity.id
_entity.type
_entity.pdbx_description
1 polymer ?
#
loop_
_entity_poly.entity_id
_entity_poly.type
_entity_poly.pdbx_seq_one_letter_code
_entity_poly.pdbx_strand_id
1 'polypeptide(L)'
;MTKKAHTMPVVDVDQAFPTMVDTARPAAVTALDQGPAVRTAIRNVLGVRSRHEDPKAFVDALTAAFRLVKVEGHVESQFVPRGYAVQADLGAVSGGQASLYRRALIARAEILRILDGLTPLRTDGDADDMEAYRVIVRNAVQSLVDELGSPGGPRVSMVDSYLAGLVGTGRVSADTVGGQLGALRDRFGLTDDNVNTVEEEGLRTAFWTLADLVADLRDAWDRQRSRFTGEDGGGFLGTELIFISRLMEAASDQVEELEAVLDSVLVGLSERRTIMLDDDANLTLDGLLQWLSAFLTDEGRRLAQDAGRDGVVAGLTPTAVTLADTFKHFLADPLLPARPAGRGVPVRYLPTSCCSRWPAGMRAARVQIAVASLCRLLMELARRAQRIGRFAGVVLVDITVSELGLRADDKKQTHVANVEFRGHNLRATHMPAFVPRGQQLRTGDCDVADADPRDLILPLKNTTTTDGESISALFRVKDIRPILREVGVPLTEAGAVLPASHAPAAVVDTELGRVVVAPPVRTWPRLVVADDPDGLDWHPEKPEPGPAGPKDLKETMAAAGRARALAGQLDGMRAEAERQLRDTEAARALAVVELEAIDVRRAELDAEYASEEAKHTKAPRDRKRPHATRMREIREERAALDDREQLVSLARDAAAREAQLVAGWASATADAAAGSNDVDRYLTDHVEWATAATEDEEY
;
A
#
# COMPACT_ATOMS: atom_id res chain seq x y z
N MET A 1 -36.83 47.72 -28.97
CA MET A 1 -36.92 46.31 -29.41
C MET A 1 -36.19 45.45 -28.39
N THR A 2 -36.94 44.91 -27.43
CA THR A 2 -36.45 44.11 -26.30
C THR A 2 -36.31 42.65 -26.71
N LYS A 3 -35.12 42.07 -26.57
CA LYS A 3 -34.86 40.63 -26.78
C LYS A 3 -35.51 39.86 -25.63
N LYS A 4 -36.63 39.18 -25.90
CA LYS A 4 -37.22 38.17 -25.02
C LYS A 4 -36.34 36.92 -25.03
N ALA A 5 -35.69 36.61 -23.92
CA ALA A 5 -35.17 35.27 -23.66
C ALA A 5 -36.37 34.32 -23.48
N HIS A 6 -36.52 33.35 -24.35
CA HIS A 6 -37.45 32.22 -24.15
C HIS A 6 -36.77 31.21 -23.24
N THR A 7 -37.06 31.29 -21.94
CA THR A 7 -36.86 30.19 -21.00
C THR A 7 -37.88 29.11 -21.34
N MET A 8 -37.42 28.01 -21.95
CA MET A 8 -38.23 26.80 -22.03
C MET A 8 -38.25 26.13 -20.65
N PRO A 9 -39.42 25.72 -20.13
CA PRO A 9 -39.48 24.92 -18.91
C PRO A 9 -38.92 23.52 -19.20
N VAL A 10 -37.86 23.14 -18.50
CA VAL A 10 -37.43 21.75 -18.41
C VAL A 10 -38.52 21.02 -17.64
N VAL A 11 -39.27 20.18 -18.35
CA VAL A 11 -40.21 19.24 -17.72
C VAL A 11 -39.40 17.98 -17.43
N ASP A 12 -38.93 17.83 -16.18
CA ASP A 12 -38.48 16.54 -15.66
C ASP A 12 -39.72 15.68 -15.41
N VAL A 13 -40.04 14.83 -16.38
CA VAL A 13 -40.98 13.71 -16.22
C VAL A 13 -40.16 12.50 -15.79
N ASP A 14 -39.78 12.46 -14.51
CA ASP A 14 -39.35 11.24 -13.82
C ASP A 14 -39.60 11.43 -12.32
N GLN A 15 -40.87 11.63 -11.96
CA GLN A 15 -41.31 11.36 -10.60
C GLN A 15 -41.45 9.85 -10.44
N ALA A 16 -40.46 9.25 -9.78
CA ALA A 16 -40.55 7.91 -9.24
C ALA A 16 -41.82 7.81 -8.38
N PHE A 17 -42.72 6.90 -8.76
CA PHE A 17 -43.83 6.49 -7.91
C PHE A 17 -43.25 5.88 -6.62
N PRO A 18 -43.58 6.40 -5.42
CA PRO A 18 -43.29 5.69 -4.19
C PRO A 18 -44.18 4.44 -4.15
N THR A 19 -43.55 3.26 -4.21
CA THR A 19 -44.21 2.00 -3.87
C THR A 19 -44.70 2.10 -2.43
N MET A 20 -46.02 2.15 -2.28
CA MET A 20 -46.71 2.12 -1.00
C MET A 20 -46.52 0.77 -0.30
N VAL A 21 -45.96 0.85 0.90
CA VAL A 21 -46.38 0.15 2.14
C VAL A 21 -46.59 -1.36 2.04
N ASP A 22 -45.60 -2.12 2.52
CA ASP A 22 -45.88 -3.38 3.20
C ASP A 22 -45.94 -3.13 4.71
N THR A 23 -47.09 -3.47 5.29
CA THR A 23 -47.47 -3.16 6.66
C THR A 23 -46.64 -3.92 7.68
N ALA A 24 -46.02 -3.18 8.60
CA ALA A 24 -45.43 -3.71 9.82
C ALA A 24 -46.47 -4.47 10.65
N ARG A 25 -46.17 -5.75 10.94
CA ARG A 25 -46.92 -6.59 11.89
C ARG A 25 -46.28 -6.43 13.29
N PRO A 26 -47.04 -6.21 14.37
CA PRO A 26 -46.46 -5.98 15.69
C PRO A 26 -45.83 -7.26 16.25
N ALA A 27 -44.65 -7.10 16.85
CA ALA A 27 -43.88 -8.16 17.49
C ALA A 27 -44.63 -8.73 18.70
N ALA A 28 -44.85 -10.04 18.67
CA ALA A 28 -45.17 -10.81 19.87
C ALA A 28 -43.89 -11.09 20.64
N VAL A 29 -43.84 -10.68 21.91
CA VAL A 29 -42.77 -11.00 22.86
C VAL A 29 -42.73 -12.52 23.02
N THR A 30 -41.74 -13.15 22.39
CA THR A 30 -41.41 -14.57 22.55
C THR A 30 -40.07 -14.68 23.28
N ALA A 31 -39.96 -15.73 24.09
CA ALA A 31 -38.85 -16.05 24.98
C ALA A 31 -37.48 -15.81 24.34
N LEU A 32 -36.52 -15.30 25.14
CA LEU A 32 -35.09 -15.13 24.84
C LEU A 32 -34.64 -15.99 23.65
N ASP A 33 -34.60 -15.38 22.46
CA ASP A 33 -34.08 -16.04 21.26
C ASP A 33 -32.61 -16.34 21.51
N GLN A 34 -32.31 -17.57 21.94
CA GLN A 34 -30.96 -18.06 22.11
C GLN A 34 -30.30 -18.41 20.77
N GLY A 35 -31.02 -18.31 19.65
CA GLY A 35 -30.51 -18.59 18.31
C GLY A 35 -29.19 -17.88 18.00
N PRO A 36 -29.03 -16.57 18.25
CA PRO A 36 -27.76 -15.87 18.07
C PRO A 36 -26.62 -16.40 18.96
N ALA A 37 -26.90 -16.72 20.21
CA ALA A 37 -25.91 -17.23 21.16
C ALA A 37 -25.46 -18.66 20.79
N VAL A 38 -26.41 -19.53 20.45
CA VAL A 38 -26.15 -20.91 19.99
C VAL A 38 -25.39 -20.90 18.66
N ARG A 39 -25.77 -20.04 17.70
CA ARG A 39 -25.03 -19.89 16.42
C ARG A 39 -23.59 -19.41 16.65
N THR A 40 -23.37 -18.54 17.64
CA THR A 40 -22.04 -18.06 18.01
C THR A 40 -21.22 -19.18 18.67
N ALA A 41 -21.80 -19.94 19.60
CA ALA A 41 -21.15 -21.07 20.23
C ALA A 41 -20.80 -22.18 19.22
N ILE A 42 -21.74 -22.53 18.32
CA ILE A 42 -21.50 -23.50 17.23
C ILE A 42 -20.39 -23.02 16.30
N ARG A 43 -20.39 -21.72 15.93
CA ARG A 43 -19.30 -21.14 15.13
C ARG A 43 -17.96 -21.24 15.86
N ASN A 44 -17.92 -20.97 17.16
CA ASN A 44 -16.69 -20.98 17.94
C ASN A 44 -16.13 -22.40 18.12
N VAL A 45 -16.99 -23.41 18.22
CA VAL A 45 -16.58 -24.82 18.42
C VAL A 45 -16.29 -25.53 17.10
N LEU A 46 -17.13 -25.34 16.08
CA LEU A 46 -17.02 -26.06 14.80
C LEU A 46 -16.27 -25.29 13.72
N GLY A 47 -16.12 -23.97 13.87
CA GLY A 47 -15.50 -23.11 12.86
C GLY A 47 -16.35 -22.91 11.59
N VAL A 48 -17.61 -23.34 11.58
CA VAL A 48 -18.52 -23.33 10.42
C VAL A 48 -19.78 -22.50 10.74
N ARG A 49 -20.29 -21.75 9.76
CA ARG A 49 -21.63 -21.15 9.84
C ARG A 49 -22.65 -22.22 9.46
N SER A 50 -23.50 -22.63 10.40
CA SER A 50 -24.60 -23.56 10.11
C SER A 50 -25.58 -22.93 9.11
N ARG A 51 -25.50 -23.30 7.84
CA ARG A 51 -26.52 -22.99 6.83
C ARG A 51 -27.57 -24.09 6.89
N HIS A 52 -28.85 -23.73 6.82
CA HIS A 52 -29.94 -24.71 6.84
C HIS A 52 -29.94 -25.61 5.59
N GLU A 53 -29.24 -25.17 4.55
CA GLU A 53 -29.17 -25.78 3.22
C GLU A 53 -28.02 -26.79 3.06
N ASP A 54 -27.05 -26.84 3.99
CA ASP A 54 -25.89 -27.75 3.91
C ASP A 54 -25.68 -28.55 5.21
N PRO A 55 -26.48 -29.60 5.45
CA PRO A 55 -26.33 -30.48 6.61
C PRO A 55 -25.06 -31.34 6.54
N LYS A 56 -24.47 -31.52 5.35
CA LYS A 56 -23.28 -32.37 5.16
C LYS A 56 -22.04 -31.65 5.69
N ALA A 57 -21.86 -30.38 5.33
CA ALA A 57 -20.76 -29.57 5.86
C ALA A 57 -20.78 -29.47 7.39
N PHE A 58 -21.97 -29.43 7.99
CA PHE A 58 -22.12 -29.44 9.45
C PHE A 58 -21.61 -30.75 10.08
N VAL A 59 -22.00 -31.90 9.52
CA VAL A 59 -21.56 -33.23 10.02
C VAL A 59 -20.06 -33.43 9.83
N ASP A 60 -19.51 -33.00 8.70
CA ASP A 60 -18.07 -33.08 8.42
C ASP A 60 -17.25 -32.21 9.39
N ALA A 61 -17.74 -31.01 9.71
CA ALA A 61 -17.14 -30.13 10.71
C ALA A 61 -17.16 -30.75 12.11
N LEU A 62 -18.26 -31.40 12.48
CA LEU A 62 -18.43 -32.04 13.79
C LEU A 62 -17.54 -33.27 13.94
N THR A 63 -17.48 -34.11 12.91
CA THR A 63 -16.60 -35.31 12.85
C THR A 63 -15.12 -34.95 12.92
N ALA A 64 -14.75 -33.78 12.40
CA ALA A 64 -13.38 -33.32 12.42
C ALA A 64 -13.00 -32.51 13.67
N ALA A 65 -13.96 -31.89 14.36
CA ALA A 65 -13.73 -31.17 15.62
C ALA A 65 -13.66 -32.12 16.82
N PHE A 66 -14.33 -33.27 16.75
CA PHE A 66 -14.38 -34.24 17.83
C PHE A 66 -13.81 -35.58 17.37
N ARG A 67 -12.72 -36.01 17.99
CA ARG A 67 -12.18 -37.34 17.81
C ARG A 67 -12.79 -38.27 18.84
N LEU A 68 -13.46 -39.32 18.39
CA LEU A 68 -13.98 -40.36 19.26
C LEU A 68 -12.84 -41.33 19.61
N VAL A 69 -12.51 -41.45 20.89
CA VAL A 69 -11.48 -42.36 21.41
C VAL A 69 -12.16 -43.37 22.33
N LYS A 70 -11.86 -44.65 22.14
CA LYS A 70 -12.39 -45.71 23.01
C LYS A 70 -11.46 -45.89 24.21
N VAL A 71 -11.90 -45.46 25.38
CA VAL A 71 -11.17 -45.60 26.65
C VAL A 71 -11.98 -46.55 27.53
N GLU A 72 -11.34 -47.60 28.06
CA GLU A 72 -11.95 -48.53 29.02
C GLU A 72 -13.38 -49.02 28.65
N GLY A 73 -13.57 -49.42 27.39
CA GLY A 73 -14.82 -50.02 26.93
C GLY A 73 -15.95 -49.04 26.58
N HIS A 74 -15.79 -47.74 26.83
CA HIS A 74 -16.73 -46.69 26.42
C HIS A 74 -16.08 -45.69 25.44
N VAL A 75 -16.91 -44.91 24.73
CA VAL A 75 -16.44 -43.96 23.72
C VAL A 75 -16.44 -42.57 24.35
N GLU A 76 -15.27 -41.96 24.44
CA GLU A 76 -15.09 -40.57 24.86
C GLU A 76 -14.91 -39.70 23.62
N SER A 77 -15.52 -38.51 23.62
CA SER A 77 -15.29 -37.49 22.60
C SER A 77 -14.18 -36.54 23.05
N GLN A 78 -13.02 -36.61 22.42
CA GLN A 78 -11.94 -35.65 22.66
C GLN A 78 -12.10 -34.50 21.67
N PHE A 79 -12.28 -33.29 22.17
CA PHE A 79 -12.25 -32.09 21.33
C PHE A 79 -10.81 -31.84 20.87
N VAL A 80 -10.61 -31.84 19.55
CA VAL A 80 -9.33 -31.47 18.95
C VAL A 80 -9.49 -30.05 18.43
N PRO A 81 -8.89 -29.04 19.07
CA PRO A 81 -8.98 -27.67 18.57
C PRO A 81 -8.38 -27.64 17.17
N ARG A 82 -9.22 -27.44 16.15
CA ARG A 82 -8.74 -27.20 14.80
C ARG A 82 -7.78 -26.00 14.90
N GLY A 83 -6.54 -26.16 14.43
CA GLY A 83 -5.71 -24.99 14.13
C GLY A 83 -6.54 -24.07 13.25
N TYR A 84 -6.60 -22.77 13.58
CA TYR A 84 -7.50 -21.70 13.10
C TYR A 84 -7.72 -21.61 11.57
N ALA A 85 -8.11 -22.71 10.95
CA ALA A 85 -8.68 -22.77 9.63
C ALA A 85 -10.15 -22.43 9.82
N VAL A 86 -10.45 -21.16 10.13
CA VAL A 86 -11.81 -20.64 10.04
C VAL A 86 -12.22 -20.85 8.58
N GLN A 87 -13.01 -21.88 8.29
CA GLN A 87 -13.58 -22.09 6.97
C GLN A 87 -14.60 -20.96 6.76
N ALA A 88 -14.14 -19.78 6.33
CA ALA A 88 -14.97 -18.99 5.44
C ALA A 88 -15.03 -19.80 4.16
N ASP A 89 -16.20 -19.90 3.53
CA ASP A 89 -16.52 -20.89 2.50
C ASP A 89 -15.57 -20.91 1.26
N LEU A 90 -14.56 -20.04 1.20
CA LEU A 90 -13.49 -20.00 0.20
C LEU A 90 -12.08 -19.68 0.77
N GLY A 91 -11.91 -19.46 2.07
CA GLY A 91 -10.60 -19.09 2.61
C GLY A 91 -10.55 -19.08 4.12
N ALA A 92 -9.58 -19.78 4.68
CA ALA A 92 -9.23 -19.64 6.08
C ALA A 92 -8.08 -18.68 6.29
N VAL A 93 -7.90 -18.23 7.55
CA VAL A 93 -6.65 -17.61 8.00
C VAL A 93 -5.52 -18.55 7.57
N SER A 94 -4.75 -18.15 6.56
CA SER A 94 -3.84 -19.06 5.85
C SER A 94 -2.50 -18.38 5.57
N GLY A 95 -1.47 -19.20 5.40
CA GLY A 95 -0.11 -18.73 5.12
C GLY A 95 0.46 -17.84 6.22
N GLY A 96 0.96 -16.66 5.85
CA GLY A 96 1.59 -15.72 6.76
C GLY A 96 0.61 -15.14 7.78
N GLN A 97 -0.67 -14.93 7.43
CA GLN A 97 -1.67 -14.50 8.40
C GLN A 97 -1.83 -15.51 9.55
N ALA A 98 -1.88 -16.81 9.25
CA ALA A 98 -1.97 -17.85 10.27
C ALA A 98 -0.71 -17.90 11.14
N SER A 99 0.47 -17.70 10.53
CA SER A 99 1.73 -17.61 11.28
C SER A 99 1.74 -16.41 12.22
N LEU A 100 1.35 -15.24 11.73
CA LEU A 100 1.32 -13.99 12.49
C LEU A 100 0.28 -14.05 13.61
N TYR A 101 -0.94 -14.50 13.31
CA TYR A 101 -2.00 -14.64 14.30
C TYR A 101 -1.65 -15.67 15.38
N ARG A 102 -1.02 -16.80 15.02
CA ARG A 102 -0.55 -17.78 16.02
C ARG A 102 0.52 -17.20 16.94
N ARG A 103 1.48 -16.44 16.40
CA ARG A 103 2.47 -15.71 17.21
C ARG A 103 1.79 -14.70 18.13
N ALA A 104 0.82 -13.94 17.61
CA ALA A 104 0.05 -12.98 18.38
C ALA A 104 -0.74 -13.64 19.51
N LEU A 105 -1.33 -14.82 19.31
CA LEU A 105 -2.03 -15.56 20.39
C LEU A 105 -1.09 -15.99 21.52
N ILE A 106 0.10 -16.50 21.17
CA ILE A 106 1.12 -16.90 22.15
C ILE A 106 1.62 -15.68 22.91
N ALA A 107 2.00 -14.62 22.18
CA ALA A 107 2.45 -13.37 22.77
C ALA A 107 1.37 -12.74 23.65
N ARG A 108 0.10 -12.72 23.22
CA ARG A 108 -1.02 -12.23 24.04
C ARG A 108 -1.13 -12.97 25.37
N ALA A 109 -1.10 -14.30 25.35
CA ALA A 109 -1.21 -15.08 26.57
C ALA A 109 -0.10 -14.72 27.57
N GLU A 110 1.13 -14.57 27.08
CA GLU A 110 2.28 -14.23 27.90
C GLU A 110 2.25 -12.76 28.37
N ILE A 111 1.93 -11.81 27.49
CA ILE A 111 1.77 -10.39 27.82
C ILE A 111 0.73 -10.22 28.92
N LEU A 112 -0.43 -10.88 28.81
CA LEU A 112 -1.49 -10.77 29.81
C LEU A 112 -1.06 -11.39 31.15
N ARG A 113 -0.38 -12.53 31.13
CA ARG A 113 0.17 -13.17 32.33
C ARG A 113 1.16 -12.26 33.05
N ILE A 114 2.06 -11.62 32.32
CA ILE A 114 3.04 -10.67 32.89
C ILE A 114 2.32 -9.43 33.42
N LEU A 115 1.41 -8.86 32.63
CA LEU A 115 0.67 -7.65 32.97
C LEU A 115 -0.15 -7.79 34.27
N ASP A 116 -0.77 -8.95 34.47
CA ASP A 116 -1.52 -9.27 35.69
C ASP A 116 -0.61 -9.46 36.91
N GLY A 117 0.66 -9.87 36.68
CA GLY A 117 1.67 -10.04 37.73
C GLY A 117 2.49 -8.80 38.07
N LEU A 118 2.40 -7.72 37.29
CA LEU A 118 3.14 -6.49 37.54
C LEU A 118 2.58 -5.75 38.75
N THR A 119 3.41 -5.50 39.76
CA THR A 119 3.09 -4.60 40.87
C THR A 119 3.79 -3.26 40.70
N PRO A 120 3.15 -2.15 41.10
CA PRO A 120 3.77 -0.83 41.04
C PRO A 120 4.94 -0.70 42.03
N LEU A 121 6.03 -0.04 41.60
CA LEU A 121 7.17 0.30 42.45
C LEU A 121 6.98 1.65 43.16
N ARG A 122 6.15 2.52 42.57
CA ARG A 122 5.77 3.80 43.16
C ARG A 122 4.81 3.61 44.33
N THR A 123 5.13 4.25 45.45
CA THR A 123 4.30 4.26 46.67
C THR A 123 3.27 5.37 46.68
N ASP A 124 3.38 6.35 45.77
CA ASP A 124 2.57 7.56 45.72
C ASP A 124 1.42 7.50 44.69
N GLY A 125 1.34 6.44 43.90
CA GLY A 125 0.32 6.32 42.85
C GLY A 125 -1.01 5.75 43.35
N ASP A 126 -2.10 6.21 42.73
CA ASP A 126 -3.46 5.73 43.00
C ASP A 126 -3.64 4.30 42.44
N ALA A 127 -4.12 3.39 43.27
CA ALA A 127 -4.37 2.00 42.90
C ALA A 127 -5.45 1.88 41.81
N ASP A 128 -6.44 2.76 41.80
CA ASP A 128 -7.50 2.76 40.80
C ASP A 128 -6.96 3.21 39.43
N ASP A 129 -6.09 4.22 39.42
CA ASP A 129 -5.40 4.66 38.19
C ASP A 129 -4.50 3.55 37.63
N MET A 130 -3.76 2.86 38.50
CA MET A 130 -2.87 1.76 38.09
C MET A 130 -3.65 0.60 37.45
N GLU A 131 -4.78 0.19 38.04
CA GLU A 131 -5.64 -0.83 37.42
C GLU A 131 -6.27 -0.33 36.12
N ALA A 132 -6.63 0.96 36.03
CA ALA A 132 -7.15 1.53 34.79
C ALA A 132 -6.14 1.41 33.64
N TYR A 133 -4.86 1.74 33.86
CA TYR A 133 -3.81 1.55 32.84
C TYR A 133 -3.62 0.07 32.48
N ARG A 134 -3.69 -0.84 33.45
CA ARG A 134 -3.63 -2.28 33.20
C ARG A 134 -4.77 -2.73 32.27
N VAL A 135 -6.00 -2.27 32.52
CA VAL A 135 -7.17 -2.57 31.68
C VAL A 135 -7.01 -2.00 30.27
N ILE A 136 -6.49 -0.77 30.14
CA ILE A 136 -6.26 -0.13 28.83
C ILE A 136 -5.30 -0.98 27.99
N VAL A 137 -4.13 -1.35 28.55
CA VAL A 137 -3.13 -2.17 27.86
C VAL A 137 -3.71 -3.55 27.50
N ARG A 138 -4.42 -4.19 28.44
CA ARG A 138 -5.09 -5.49 28.22
C ARG A 138 -6.05 -5.43 27.02
N ASN A 139 -6.91 -4.41 26.96
CA ASN A 139 -7.88 -4.24 25.88
C ASN A 139 -7.20 -3.95 24.54
N ALA A 140 -6.13 -3.16 24.53
CA ALA A 140 -5.38 -2.84 23.31
C ALA A 140 -4.70 -4.08 22.73
N VAL A 141 -4.05 -4.90 23.57
CA VAL A 141 -3.41 -6.15 23.13
C VAL A 141 -4.46 -7.15 22.60
N GLN A 142 -5.61 -7.27 23.27
CA GLN A 142 -6.71 -8.12 22.78
C GLN A 142 -7.23 -7.65 21.43
N SER A 143 -7.52 -6.36 21.29
CA SER A 143 -8.03 -5.77 20.04
C SER A 143 -7.05 -5.93 18.88
N LEU A 144 -5.75 -5.77 19.13
CA LEU A 144 -4.69 -6.02 18.15
C LEU A 144 -4.72 -7.48 17.66
N VAL A 145 -4.77 -8.44 18.58
CA VAL A 145 -4.74 -9.87 18.23
C VAL A 145 -6.01 -10.28 17.47
N ASP A 146 -7.17 -9.78 17.91
CA ASP A 146 -8.44 -10.06 17.25
C ASP A 146 -8.46 -9.49 15.82
N GLU A 147 -7.89 -8.30 15.61
CA GLU A 147 -7.74 -7.71 14.28
C GLU A 147 -6.83 -8.56 13.37
N LEU A 148 -5.68 -9.04 13.89
CA LEU A 148 -4.78 -9.95 13.17
C LEU A 148 -5.47 -11.26 12.73
N GLY A 149 -6.46 -11.70 13.51
CA GLY A 149 -7.30 -12.86 13.23
C GLY A 149 -8.49 -12.59 12.29
N SER A 150 -8.65 -11.37 11.78
CA SER A 150 -9.85 -11.00 11.02
C SER A 150 -10.00 -11.80 9.70
N PRO A 151 -11.24 -12.22 9.36
CA PRO A 151 -11.51 -12.97 8.14
C PRO A 151 -11.35 -12.08 6.91
N GLY A 152 -10.44 -12.48 6.01
CA GLY A 152 -10.03 -11.66 4.87
C GLY A 152 -8.78 -10.84 5.14
N GLY A 153 -8.04 -11.15 6.20
CA GLY A 153 -6.80 -10.47 6.57
C GLY A 153 -7.02 -9.30 7.54
N PRO A 154 -5.98 -8.90 8.28
CA PRO A 154 -5.99 -7.69 9.11
C PRO A 154 -6.17 -6.44 8.28
N ARG A 155 -6.94 -5.48 8.80
CA ARG A 155 -6.98 -4.12 8.23
C ARG A 155 -5.74 -3.37 8.65
N VAL A 156 -4.90 -3.06 7.66
CA VAL A 156 -3.57 -2.50 7.88
C VAL A 156 -3.61 -1.22 8.73
N SER A 157 -4.52 -0.30 8.41
CA SER A 157 -4.68 0.96 9.16
C SER A 157 -5.12 0.75 10.62
N MET A 158 -5.92 -0.28 10.89
CA MET A 158 -6.37 -0.59 12.25
C MET A 158 -5.23 -1.18 13.07
N VAL A 159 -4.49 -2.14 12.50
CA VAL A 159 -3.32 -2.73 13.17
C VAL A 159 -2.27 -1.67 13.45
N ASP A 160 -1.97 -0.80 12.48
CA ASP A 160 -1.03 0.30 12.64
C ASP A 160 -1.50 1.25 13.76
N SER A 161 -2.80 1.56 13.82
CA SER A 161 -3.36 2.43 14.86
C SER A 161 -3.28 1.80 16.25
N TYR A 162 -3.55 0.48 16.37
CA TYR A 162 -3.42 -0.24 17.63
C TYR A 162 -1.97 -0.33 18.10
N LEU A 163 -1.04 -0.63 17.20
CA LEU A 163 0.40 -0.64 17.51
C LEU A 163 0.89 0.75 17.91
N ALA A 164 0.54 1.79 17.14
CA ALA A 164 0.91 3.16 17.48
C ALA A 164 0.32 3.62 18.83
N GLY A 165 -0.92 3.24 19.15
CA GLY A 165 -1.51 3.50 20.46
C GLY A 165 -0.80 2.75 21.60
N LEU A 166 -0.37 1.52 21.36
CA LEU A 166 0.24 0.66 22.38
C LEU A 166 1.69 1.04 22.70
N VAL A 167 2.52 1.29 21.67
CA VAL A 167 3.97 1.53 21.82
C VAL A 167 4.45 2.91 21.35
N GLY A 168 3.58 3.72 20.75
CA GLY A 168 3.97 4.98 20.10
C GLY A 168 4.56 4.78 18.70
N THR A 169 5.01 5.88 18.09
CA THR A 169 5.59 5.88 16.73
C THR A 169 7.09 5.55 16.72
N GLY A 170 7.79 5.78 17.82
CA GLY A 170 9.24 5.58 17.96
C GLY A 170 9.68 4.12 18.00
N ARG A 171 10.99 3.92 18.11
CA ARG A 171 11.60 2.60 18.31
C ARG A 171 11.19 2.04 19.67
N VAL A 172 10.72 0.80 19.67
CA VAL A 172 10.27 0.13 20.89
C VAL A 172 11.49 -0.41 21.63
N SER A 173 11.67 0.04 22.86
CA SER A 173 12.59 -0.52 23.85
C SER A 173 11.95 -0.28 25.22
N ALA A 174 12.22 -1.11 26.22
CA ALA A 174 11.61 -0.96 27.54
C ALA A 174 11.81 0.45 28.15
N ASP A 175 12.97 1.07 27.91
CA ASP A 175 13.29 2.40 28.46
C ASP A 175 12.82 3.55 27.55
N THR A 176 12.44 3.29 26.29
CA THR A 176 12.00 4.34 25.34
C THR A 176 10.60 4.12 24.77
N VAL A 177 9.87 3.09 25.24
CA VAL A 177 8.53 2.78 24.76
C VAL A 177 7.57 3.93 25.06
N GLY A 178 6.85 4.37 24.05
CA GLY A 178 5.82 5.40 24.17
C GLY A 178 4.43 4.79 24.33
N GLY A 179 3.40 5.59 24.00
CA GLY A 179 2.01 5.13 23.99
C GLY A 179 1.54 4.63 25.36
N GLN A 180 0.62 3.67 25.34
CA GLN A 180 0.03 3.11 26.56
C GLN A 180 1.03 2.32 27.41
N LEU A 181 2.02 1.67 26.80
CA LEU A 181 3.07 0.96 27.54
C LEU A 181 4.07 1.91 28.20
N GLY A 182 4.43 3.01 27.55
CA GLY A 182 5.22 4.07 28.18
C GLY A 182 4.48 4.69 29.36
N ALA A 183 3.19 4.98 29.20
CA ALA A 183 2.38 5.49 30.29
C ALA A 183 2.28 4.49 31.46
N LEU A 184 2.12 3.19 31.18
CA LEU A 184 2.12 2.13 32.20
C LEU A 184 3.45 2.12 32.97
N ARG A 185 4.59 2.16 32.27
CA ARG A 185 5.93 2.20 32.86
C ARG A 185 6.08 3.37 33.81
N ASP A 186 5.76 4.58 33.34
CA ASP A 186 5.98 5.82 34.08
C ASP A 186 5.08 5.90 35.33
N ARG A 187 3.85 5.38 35.21
CA ARG A 187 2.87 5.34 36.31
C ARG A 187 3.18 4.27 37.34
N PHE A 188 3.64 3.10 36.91
CA PHE A 188 4.05 2.04 37.83
C PHE A 188 5.45 2.31 38.41
N GLY A 189 6.20 3.27 37.86
CA GLY A 189 7.56 3.58 38.27
C GLY A 189 8.57 2.53 37.87
N LEU A 190 8.36 1.84 36.75
CA LEU A 190 9.19 0.73 36.27
C LEU A 190 10.47 1.25 35.59
N THR A 191 11.16 2.18 36.24
CA THR A 191 12.40 2.84 35.80
C THR A 191 13.58 2.39 36.68
N ASP A 192 14.80 2.50 36.16
CA ASP A 192 16.04 2.21 36.91
C ASP A 192 16.05 2.85 38.31
N ASP A 193 15.66 4.12 38.39
CA ASP A 193 15.76 4.94 39.60
C ASP A 193 14.89 4.44 40.77
N ASN A 194 13.88 3.61 40.49
CA ASN A 194 12.95 3.11 41.51
C ASN A 194 13.24 1.68 41.96
N VAL A 195 14.28 1.03 41.40
CA VAL A 195 14.65 -0.34 41.76
C VAL A 195 15.67 -0.34 42.89
N ASN A 196 15.27 -0.83 44.07
CA ASN A 196 16.09 -0.93 45.27
C ASN A 196 16.33 -2.37 45.72
N THR A 197 15.42 -3.30 45.39
CA THR A 197 15.52 -4.72 45.77
C THR A 197 15.60 -5.66 44.57
N VAL A 198 16.02 -6.90 44.80
CA VAL A 198 16.08 -7.95 43.77
C VAL A 198 14.67 -8.30 43.28
N GLU A 199 13.67 -8.26 44.16
CA GLU A 199 12.27 -8.46 43.78
C GLU A 199 11.78 -7.35 42.84
N GLU A 200 12.14 -6.09 43.10
CA GLU A 200 11.81 -4.94 42.25
C GLU A 200 12.53 -5.00 40.88
N GLU A 201 13.78 -5.49 40.87
CA GLU A 201 14.51 -5.79 39.64
C GLU A 201 13.79 -6.88 38.82
N GLY A 202 13.22 -7.88 39.48
CA GLY A 202 12.38 -8.91 38.87
C GLY A 202 11.13 -8.34 38.20
N LEU A 203 10.46 -7.38 38.83
CA LEU A 203 9.29 -6.69 38.26
C LEU A 203 9.65 -5.85 37.04
N ARG A 204 10.77 -5.14 37.10
CA ARG A 204 11.27 -4.38 35.95
C ARG A 204 11.66 -5.29 34.78
N THR A 205 12.33 -6.41 35.07
CA THR A 205 12.66 -7.43 34.07
C THR A 205 11.41 -8.01 33.42
N ALA A 206 10.34 -8.21 34.20
CA ALA A 206 9.05 -8.65 33.68
C ALA A 206 8.44 -7.61 32.71
N PHE A 207 8.50 -6.32 33.05
CA PHE A 207 8.06 -5.25 32.15
C PHE A 207 8.91 -5.18 30.86
N TRP A 208 10.23 -5.33 30.96
CA TRP A 208 11.11 -5.41 29.80
C TRP A 208 10.68 -6.55 28.85
N THR A 209 10.45 -7.72 29.41
CA THR A 209 9.95 -8.89 28.66
C THR A 209 8.62 -8.58 27.96
N LEU A 210 7.71 -7.86 28.62
CA LEU A 210 6.44 -7.44 28.05
C LEU A 210 6.65 -6.49 26.85
N ALA A 211 7.52 -5.49 26.99
CA ALA A 211 7.81 -4.53 25.93
C ALA A 211 8.45 -5.22 24.70
N ASP A 212 9.37 -6.15 24.92
CA ASP A 212 10.03 -6.92 23.86
C ASP A 212 9.04 -7.81 23.11
N LEU A 213 8.10 -8.48 23.80
CA LEU A 213 7.05 -9.27 23.15
C LEU A 213 6.18 -8.44 22.22
N VAL A 214 5.89 -7.18 22.57
CA VAL A 214 5.13 -6.27 21.72
C VAL A 214 5.97 -5.73 20.56
N ALA A 215 7.26 -5.44 20.81
CA ALA A 215 8.21 -5.07 19.76
C ALA A 215 8.35 -6.18 18.70
N ASP A 216 8.48 -7.44 19.12
CA ASP A 216 8.54 -8.60 18.25
C ASP A 216 7.28 -8.76 17.38
N LEU A 217 6.10 -8.47 17.94
CA LEU A 217 4.86 -8.45 17.18
C LEU A 217 4.83 -7.33 16.15
N ARG A 218 5.29 -6.12 16.51
CA ARG A 218 5.40 -4.99 15.58
C ARG A 218 6.36 -5.32 14.43
N ASP A 219 7.54 -5.84 14.72
CA ASP A 219 8.53 -6.22 13.71
C ASP A 219 8.02 -7.37 12.82
N ALA A 220 7.27 -8.32 13.39
CA ALA A 220 6.62 -9.36 12.60
C ALA A 220 5.52 -8.81 11.69
N TRP A 221 4.77 -7.81 12.15
CA TRP A 221 3.78 -7.09 11.37
C TRP A 221 4.43 -6.30 10.23
N ASP A 222 5.42 -5.46 10.51
CA ASP A 222 6.06 -4.58 9.53
C ASP A 222 6.68 -5.40 8.37
N ARG A 223 7.28 -6.56 8.67
CA ARG A 223 7.82 -7.49 7.65
C ARG A 223 6.77 -8.15 6.76
N GLN A 224 5.53 -8.26 7.23
CA GLN A 224 4.44 -8.93 6.50
C GLN A 224 3.40 -7.97 5.96
N ARG A 225 3.41 -6.72 6.40
CA ARG A 225 2.43 -5.68 6.07
C ARG A 225 2.24 -5.51 4.56
N SER A 226 3.31 -5.44 3.79
CA SER A 226 3.24 -5.24 2.33
C SER A 226 2.45 -6.34 1.61
N ARG A 227 2.51 -7.57 2.14
CA ARG A 227 1.77 -8.73 1.61
C ARG A 227 0.25 -8.65 1.85
N PHE A 228 -0.20 -7.82 2.79
CA PHE A 228 -1.62 -7.55 3.03
C PHE A 228 -2.12 -6.32 2.26
N THR A 229 -1.24 -5.37 1.90
CA THR A 229 -1.60 -4.18 1.11
C THR A 229 -1.67 -4.44 -0.39
N GLY A 230 -1.12 -5.56 -0.87
CA GLY A 230 -1.42 -6.11 -2.19
C GLY A 230 -0.42 -5.76 -3.29
N GLU A 231 0.84 -6.13 -3.09
CA GLU A 231 1.74 -6.38 -4.21
C GLU A 231 1.24 -7.58 -5.02
N ASP A 232 1.29 -7.46 -6.36
CA ASP A 232 0.85 -8.52 -7.25
C ASP A 232 1.62 -9.80 -6.94
N GLY A 233 0.90 -10.92 -6.84
CA GLY A 233 1.50 -12.23 -6.64
C GLY A 233 2.09 -12.52 -5.25
N GLY A 234 2.15 -11.52 -4.37
CA GLY A 234 2.60 -11.65 -2.96
C GLY A 234 1.48 -11.89 -1.95
N GLY A 235 0.22 -11.74 -2.36
CA GLY A 235 -0.96 -11.89 -1.51
C GLY A 235 -1.15 -13.32 -0.97
N PHE A 236 -1.67 -13.43 0.26
CA PHE A 236 -2.03 -14.73 0.83
C PHE A 236 -3.28 -15.29 0.14
N LEU A 237 -3.17 -16.51 -0.39
CA LEU A 237 -4.24 -17.17 -1.15
C LEU A 237 -5.59 -17.12 -0.42
N GLY A 238 -5.66 -17.57 0.83
CA GLY A 238 -6.94 -17.61 1.54
C GLY A 238 -7.50 -16.22 1.86
N THR A 239 -6.66 -15.19 2.00
CA THR A 239 -7.10 -13.80 2.17
C THR A 239 -7.74 -13.28 0.88
N GLU A 240 -7.06 -13.43 -0.25
CA GLU A 240 -7.57 -12.96 -1.56
C GLU A 240 -8.81 -13.74 -1.99
N LEU A 241 -8.90 -15.05 -1.71
CA LEU A 241 -10.09 -15.85 -2.02
C LEU A 241 -11.34 -15.36 -1.28
N ILE A 242 -11.21 -14.84 -0.05
CA ILE A 242 -12.33 -14.24 0.67
C ILE A 242 -12.81 -12.96 -0.04
N PHE A 243 -11.88 -12.12 -0.51
CA PHE A 243 -12.24 -10.92 -1.27
C PHE A 243 -12.89 -11.25 -2.60
N ILE A 244 -12.33 -12.23 -3.33
CA ILE A 244 -12.91 -12.74 -4.58
C ILE A 244 -14.33 -13.27 -4.34
N SER A 245 -14.54 -14.07 -3.29
CA SER A 245 -15.89 -14.55 -2.94
C SER A 245 -16.89 -13.42 -2.71
N ARG A 246 -16.49 -12.37 -1.97
CA ARG A 246 -17.36 -11.23 -1.67
C ARG A 246 -17.63 -10.38 -2.93
N LEU A 247 -16.63 -10.24 -3.80
CA LEU A 247 -16.78 -9.54 -5.07
C LEU A 247 -17.68 -10.30 -6.03
N MET A 248 -17.60 -11.64 -6.08
CA MET A 248 -18.50 -12.45 -6.88
C MET A 248 -19.95 -12.37 -6.38
N GLU A 249 -20.17 -12.38 -5.07
CA GLU A 249 -21.50 -12.17 -4.46
C GLU A 249 -22.05 -10.80 -4.82
N ALA A 250 -21.29 -9.72 -4.59
CA ALA A 250 -21.71 -8.37 -4.93
C ALA A 250 -21.93 -8.17 -6.45
N ALA A 251 -21.11 -8.80 -7.29
CA ALA A 251 -21.27 -8.74 -8.74
C ALA A 251 -22.51 -9.52 -9.20
N SER A 252 -22.81 -10.67 -8.57
CA SER A 252 -24.01 -11.46 -8.85
C SER A 252 -25.28 -10.67 -8.54
N ASP A 253 -25.36 -10.06 -7.35
CA ASP A 253 -26.47 -9.20 -6.97
C ASP A 253 -26.63 -8.03 -7.97
N GLN A 254 -25.51 -7.49 -8.45
CA GLN A 254 -25.52 -6.39 -9.42
C GLN A 254 -25.95 -6.83 -10.83
N VAL A 255 -25.74 -8.10 -11.22
CA VAL A 255 -26.27 -8.68 -12.47
C VAL A 255 -27.79 -8.78 -12.38
N GLU A 256 -28.34 -9.27 -11.26
CA GLU A 256 -29.79 -9.35 -11.03
C GLU A 256 -30.42 -7.95 -11.06
N GLU A 257 -29.78 -6.96 -10.43
CA GLU A 257 -30.21 -5.56 -10.48
C GLU A 257 -30.17 -5.01 -11.91
N LEU A 258 -29.14 -5.33 -12.70
CA LEU A 258 -29.07 -4.91 -14.10
C LEU A 258 -30.23 -5.50 -14.91
N GLU A 259 -30.58 -6.76 -14.71
CA GLU A 259 -31.74 -7.38 -15.36
C GLU A 259 -33.06 -6.71 -14.97
N ALA A 260 -33.26 -6.43 -13.68
CA ALA A 260 -34.43 -5.70 -13.19
C ALA A 260 -34.51 -4.28 -13.78
N VAL A 261 -33.37 -3.59 -13.87
CA VAL A 261 -33.27 -2.26 -14.50
C VAL A 261 -33.59 -2.34 -16.00
N LEU A 262 -33.12 -3.37 -16.70
CA LEU A 262 -33.44 -3.61 -18.10
C LEU A 262 -34.94 -3.87 -18.32
N ASP A 263 -35.56 -4.70 -17.48
CA ASP A 263 -37.00 -4.95 -17.52
C ASP A 263 -37.80 -3.65 -17.31
N SER A 264 -37.34 -2.81 -16.37
CA SER A 264 -38.02 -1.55 -16.09
C SER A 264 -37.96 -0.55 -17.26
N VAL A 265 -36.93 -0.58 -18.12
CA VAL A 265 -36.81 0.22 -19.37
C VAL A 265 -37.44 -0.47 -20.58
N LEU A 266 -38.29 -1.47 -20.35
CA LEU A 266 -38.96 -2.27 -21.38
C LEU A 266 -38.01 -3.13 -22.23
N VAL A 267 -36.75 -3.32 -21.81
CA VAL A 267 -35.81 -4.27 -22.45
C VAL A 267 -35.93 -5.62 -21.74
N GLY A 268 -37.05 -6.29 -22.00
CA GLY A 268 -37.41 -7.57 -21.37
C GLY A 268 -36.57 -8.76 -21.86
N LEU A 269 -36.74 -9.91 -21.20
CA LEU A 269 -35.99 -11.15 -21.51
C LEU A 269 -35.99 -11.52 -23.01
N SER A 270 -37.15 -11.48 -23.67
CA SER A 270 -37.24 -11.83 -25.10
C SER A 270 -36.45 -10.87 -26.00
N GLU A 271 -36.38 -9.59 -25.65
CA GLU A 271 -35.59 -8.60 -26.40
C GLU A 271 -34.09 -8.76 -26.11
N ARG A 272 -33.71 -9.05 -24.86
CA ARG A 272 -32.31 -9.37 -24.51
C ARG A 272 -31.75 -10.55 -25.30
N ARG A 273 -32.60 -11.53 -25.66
CA ARG A 273 -32.24 -12.69 -26.49
C ARG A 273 -32.03 -12.37 -27.96
N THR A 274 -32.53 -11.24 -28.45
CA THR A 274 -32.40 -10.84 -29.86
C THR A 274 -31.34 -9.76 -30.07
N ILE A 275 -30.90 -9.08 -29.01
CA ILE A 275 -29.83 -8.09 -29.09
C ILE A 275 -28.48 -8.81 -29.20
N MET A 276 -27.89 -8.77 -30.40
CA MET A 276 -26.56 -9.28 -30.69
C MET A 276 -25.48 -8.30 -30.23
N LEU A 277 -24.55 -8.77 -29.40
CA LEU A 277 -23.38 -8.03 -28.96
C LEU A 277 -22.22 -8.23 -29.94
N ASP A 278 -22.00 -9.48 -30.30
CA ASP A 278 -20.94 -9.96 -31.17
C ASP A 278 -21.54 -10.98 -32.16
N ASP A 279 -21.50 -10.64 -33.44
CA ASP A 279 -22.03 -11.49 -34.52
C ASP A 279 -21.12 -12.69 -34.78
N ASP A 280 -19.81 -12.53 -34.59
CA ASP A 280 -18.82 -13.60 -34.85
C ASP A 280 -18.84 -14.64 -33.74
N ALA A 281 -18.99 -14.20 -32.49
CA ALA A 281 -19.11 -15.08 -31.33
C ALA A 281 -20.55 -15.58 -31.07
N ASN A 282 -21.53 -15.12 -31.85
CA ASN A 282 -22.96 -15.36 -31.62
C ASN A 282 -23.39 -15.05 -30.18
N LEU A 283 -22.86 -13.96 -29.61
CA LEU A 283 -23.09 -13.57 -28.22
C LEU A 283 -24.24 -12.57 -28.14
N THR A 284 -25.33 -12.95 -27.45
CA THR A 284 -26.46 -12.07 -27.18
C THR A 284 -26.30 -11.37 -25.82
N LEU A 285 -27.09 -10.32 -25.59
CA LEU A 285 -27.14 -9.66 -24.27
C LEU A 285 -27.56 -10.64 -23.16
N ASP A 286 -28.61 -11.43 -23.40
CA ASP A 286 -29.05 -12.49 -22.47
C ASP A 286 -27.95 -13.53 -22.24
N GLY A 287 -27.25 -13.94 -23.31
CA GLY A 287 -26.15 -14.90 -23.22
C GLY A 287 -24.98 -14.41 -22.36
N LEU A 288 -24.60 -13.13 -22.48
CA LEU A 288 -23.57 -12.52 -21.65
C LEU A 288 -23.99 -12.45 -20.17
N LEU A 289 -25.23 -12.06 -19.88
CA LEU A 289 -25.74 -11.98 -18.50
C LEU A 289 -25.86 -13.36 -17.85
N GLN A 290 -26.30 -14.37 -18.59
CA GLN A 290 -26.33 -15.76 -18.12
C GLN A 290 -24.92 -16.30 -17.87
N TRP A 291 -23.97 -16.01 -18.76
CA TRP A 291 -22.57 -16.41 -18.57
C TRP A 291 -21.97 -15.76 -17.31
N LEU A 292 -22.22 -14.47 -17.10
CA LEU A 292 -21.84 -13.78 -15.86
C LEU A 292 -22.46 -14.42 -14.63
N SER A 293 -23.78 -14.65 -14.63
CA SER A 293 -24.49 -15.25 -13.50
C SER A 293 -23.95 -16.63 -13.16
N ALA A 294 -23.78 -17.52 -14.15
CA ALA A 294 -23.23 -18.86 -13.96
C ALA A 294 -21.80 -18.84 -13.39
N PHE A 295 -20.95 -17.96 -13.92
CA PHE A 295 -19.58 -17.80 -13.46
C PHE A 295 -19.50 -17.29 -12.01
N LEU A 296 -20.26 -16.24 -11.68
CA LEU A 296 -20.21 -15.58 -10.37
C LEU A 296 -20.84 -16.41 -9.25
N THR A 297 -21.86 -17.22 -9.57
CA THR A 297 -22.59 -18.02 -8.57
C THR A 297 -21.98 -19.39 -8.33
N ASP A 298 -21.52 -20.09 -9.37
CA ASP A 298 -21.05 -21.48 -9.27
C ASP A 298 -19.63 -21.69 -9.81
N GLU A 299 -19.40 -21.48 -11.12
CA GLU A 299 -18.18 -21.95 -11.77
C GLU A 299 -16.91 -21.32 -11.19
N GLY A 300 -16.92 -20.00 -10.96
CA GLY A 300 -15.80 -19.28 -10.37
C GLY A 300 -15.47 -19.79 -8.96
N ARG A 301 -16.49 -20.09 -8.15
CA ARG A 301 -16.30 -20.64 -6.80
C ARG A 301 -15.71 -22.04 -6.86
N ARG A 302 -16.23 -22.91 -7.72
CA ARG A 302 -15.72 -24.28 -7.89
C ARG A 302 -14.29 -24.30 -8.40
N LEU A 303 -13.95 -23.45 -9.38
CA LEU A 303 -12.57 -23.31 -9.87
C LEU A 303 -11.60 -22.90 -8.76
N ALA A 304 -12.01 -22.00 -7.87
CA ALA A 304 -11.21 -21.60 -6.73
C ALA A 304 -11.10 -22.68 -5.63
N GLN A 305 -12.20 -23.40 -5.33
CA GLN A 305 -12.26 -24.40 -4.26
C GLN A 305 -11.56 -25.70 -4.66
N ASP A 306 -11.89 -26.25 -5.82
CA ASP A 306 -11.53 -27.62 -6.21
C ASP A 306 -10.07 -27.70 -6.70
N ALA A 307 -9.63 -26.69 -7.44
CA ALA A 307 -8.30 -26.67 -8.06
C ALA A 307 -7.32 -25.70 -7.38
N GLY A 308 -7.75 -25.04 -6.29
CA GLY A 308 -6.91 -24.16 -5.47
C GLY A 308 -6.22 -23.07 -6.30
N ARG A 309 -4.94 -22.78 -6.01
CA ARG A 309 -4.17 -21.77 -6.73
C ARG A 309 -4.09 -22.04 -8.24
N ASP A 310 -4.01 -23.30 -8.65
CA ASP A 310 -3.89 -23.64 -10.08
C ASP A 310 -5.21 -23.42 -10.82
N GLY A 311 -6.32 -23.76 -10.18
CA GLY A 311 -7.66 -23.44 -10.70
C GLY A 311 -7.89 -21.95 -10.83
N VAL A 312 -7.38 -21.17 -9.88
CA VAL A 312 -7.46 -19.71 -9.96
C VAL A 312 -6.65 -19.17 -11.13
N VAL A 313 -5.41 -19.62 -11.30
CA VAL A 313 -4.51 -19.13 -12.36
C VAL A 313 -4.97 -19.60 -13.75
N ALA A 314 -5.29 -20.88 -13.90
CA ALA A 314 -5.58 -21.49 -15.20
C ALA A 314 -7.04 -21.32 -15.64
N GLY A 315 -7.98 -21.15 -14.70
CA GLY A 315 -9.42 -21.09 -14.98
C GLY A 315 -10.06 -19.79 -14.54
N LEU A 316 -10.08 -19.49 -13.24
CA LEU A 316 -10.85 -18.35 -12.70
C LEU A 316 -10.38 -17.02 -13.29
N THR A 317 -9.07 -16.76 -13.25
CA THR A 317 -8.48 -15.49 -13.68
C THR A 317 -8.72 -15.21 -15.16
N PRO A 318 -8.38 -16.11 -16.11
CA PRO A 318 -8.62 -15.83 -17.52
C PRO A 318 -10.11 -15.67 -17.83
N THR A 319 -10.99 -16.44 -17.19
CA THR A 319 -12.44 -16.29 -17.37
C THR A 319 -12.93 -14.94 -16.83
N ALA A 320 -12.50 -14.54 -15.63
CA ALA A 320 -12.87 -13.24 -15.04
C ALA A 320 -12.39 -12.06 -15.89
N VAL A 321 -11.16 -12.13 -16.43
CA VAL A 321 -10.61 -11.10 -17.34
C VAL A 321 -11.42 -11.06 -18.63
N THR A 322 -11.64 -12.21 -19.27
CA THR A 322 -12.42 -12.29 -20.51
C THR A 322 -13.83 -11.74 -20.33
N LEU A 323 -14.50 -12.08 -19.22
CA LEU A 323 -15.82 -11.55 -18.88
C LEU A 323 -15.81 -10.04 -18.65
N ALA A 324 -14.83 -9.53 -17.90
CA ALA A 324 -14.70 -8.11 -17.64
C ALA A 324 -14.44 -7.31 -18.93
N ASP A 325 -13.55 -7.80 -19.80
CA ASP A 325 -13.23 -7.17 -21.08
C ASP A 325 -14.40 -7.24 -22.06
N THR A 326 -15.08 -8.39 -22.16
CA THR A 326 -16.28 -8.57 -22.98
C THR A 326 -17.38 -7.62 -22.52
N PHE A 327 -17.66 -7.59 -21.21
CA PHE A 327 -18.66 -6.68 -20.65
C PHE A 327 -18.31 -5.22 -20.88
N LYS A 328 -17.05 -4.84 -20.67
CA LYS A 328 -16.59 -3.48 -20.89
C LYS A 328 -16.72 -3.07 -22.35
N HIS A 329 -16.21 -3.89 -23.27
CA HIS A 329 -16.18 -3.61 -24.70
C HIS A 329 -17.59 -3.51 -25.30
N PHE A 330 -18.47 -4.46 -24.97
CA PHE A 330 -19.78 -4.54 -25.59
C PHE A 330 -20.88 -3.75 -24.86
N LEU A 331 -20.75 -3.49 -23.55
CA LEU A 331 -21.76 -2.75 -22.79
C LEU A 331 -21.24 -1.43 -22.20
N ALA A 332 -20.12 -1.43 -21.48
CA ALA A 332 -19.69 -0.23 -20.76
C ALA A 332 -19.23 0.88 -21.73
N ASP A 333 -18.30 0.60 -22.65
CA ASP A 333 -17.73 1.60 -23.55
C ASP A 333 -18.78 2.23 -24.51
N PRO A 334 -19.75 1.47 -25.07
CA PRO A 334 -20.79 2.07 -25.91
C PRO A 334 -21.82 2.92 -25.15
N LEU A 335 -22.09 2.60 -23.87
CA LEU A 335 -23.14 3.23 -23.08
C LEU A 335 -22.62 4.36 -22.19
N LEU A 336 -21.38 4.26 -21.71
CA LEU A 336 -20.78 5.25 -20.81
C LEU A 336 -20.05 6.33 -21.62
N PRO A 337 -20.29 7.62 -21.34
CA PRO A 337 -19.57 8.68 -22.01
C PRO A 337 -18.07 8.64 -21.64
N ALA A 338 -17.20 8.57 -22.65
CA ALA A 338 -15.76 8.67 -22.49
C ALA A 338 -15.34 10.06 -21.99
N ARG A 339 -15.36 10.26 -20.66
CA ARG A 339 -15.01 11.50 -19.93
C ARG A 339 -15.86 12.72 -20.35
N PRO A 340 -16.24 13.63 -19.43
CA PRO A 340 -16.85 14.88 -19.85
C PRO A 340 -15.81 15.71 -20.62
N ALA A 341 -15.85 15.67 -21.95
CA ALA A 341 -15.17 16.65 -22.78
C ALA A 341 -15.62 18.05 -22.31
N GLY A 342 -14.66 18.94 -22.07
CA GLY A 342 -14.85 20.18 -21.32
C GLY A 342 -16.04 21.03 -21.75
N ARG A 343 -16.62 21.72 -20.75
CA ARG A 343 -17.63 22.81 -20.81
C ARG A 343 -18.48 22.85 -22.09
N GLY A 344 -19.55 22.07 -22.06
CA GLY A 344 -20.68 22.18 -22.97
C GLY A 344 -21.25 20.79 -23.15
N VAL A 345 -22.12 20.35 -22.24
CA VAL A 345 -22.82 19.06 -22.40
C VAL A 345 -23.78 19.25 -23.57
N PRO A 346 -23.53 18.67 -24.77
CA PRO A 346 -24.57 18.68 -25.79
C PRO A 346 -25.69 17.78 -25.28
N VAL A 347 -26.94 18.26 -25.34
CA VAL A 347 -28.11 17.41 -25.18
C VAL A 347 -27.95 16.25 -26.18
N ARG A 348 -27.64 15.06 -25.69
CA ARG A 348 -27.50 13.86 -26.54
C ARG A 348 -28.91 13.40 -26.87
N TYR A 349 -29.33 13.60 -28.12
CA TYR A 349 -30.55 13.02 -28.62
C TYR A 349 -30.50 11.50 -28.45
N LEU A 350 -31.55 10.92 -27.86
CA LEU A 350 -31.75 9.48 -27.82
C LEU A 350 -31.96 9.01 -29.27
N PRO A 351 -31.09 8.14 -29.82
CA PRO A 351 -31.33 7.56 -31.14
C PRO A 351 -32.54 6.63 -31.04
N THR A 352 -33.66 7.07 -31.60
CA THR A 352 -34.91 6.30 -31.71
C THR A 352 -35.13 5.73 -33.12
N SER A 353 -34.11 5.77 -33.98
CA SER A 353 -34.18 5.24 -35.34
C SER A 353 -34.22 3.72 -35.35
N CYS A 354 -34.95 3.12 -36.28
CA CYS A 354 -34.98 1.65 -36.49
C CYS A 354 -33.60 1.02 -36.76
N CYS A 355 -32.59 1.84 -37.10
CA CYS A 355 -31.21 1.41 -37.36
C CYS A 355 -30.27 1.63 -36.16
N SER A 356 -30.77 2.00 -34.98
CA SER A 356 -29.92 2.10 -33.80
C SER A 356 -29.51 0.71 -33.33
N ARG A 357 -28.21 0.51 -33.08
CA ARG A 357 -27.66 -0.76 -32.56
C ARG A 357 -28.35 -1.21 -31.25
N TRP A 358 -28.83 -0.26 -30.46
CA TRP A 358 -29.43 -0.52 -29.15
C TRP A 358 -30.83 0.09 -29.07
N PRO A 359 -31.77 -0.55 -28.35
CA PRO A 359 -33.05 0.05 -27.99
C PRO A 359 -32.87 1.34 -27.18
N ALA A 360 -33.84 2.25 -27.25
CA ALA A 360 -33.80 3.52 -26.52
C ALA A 360 -33.64 3.31 -25.00
N GLY A 361 -34.24 2.24 -24.46
CA GLY A 361 -34.16 1.89 -23.04
C GLY A 361 -32.72 1.66 -22.55
N MET A 362 -31.83 1.12 -23.39
CA MET A 362 -30.41 0.88 -23.03
C MET A 362 -29.65 2.17 -22.69
N ARG A 363 -30.13 3.32 -23.17
CA ARG A 363 -29.50 4.63 -22.92
C ARG A 363 -30.10 5.35 -21.71
N ALA A 364 -31.05 4.75 -21.00
CA ALA A 364 -31.57 5.32 -19.77
C ALA A 364 -30.46 5.48 -18.73
N ALA A 365 -30.51 6.55 -17.94
CA ALA A 365 -29.50 6.84 -16.93
C ALA A 365 -29.33 5.69 -15.92
N ARG A 366 -30.44 5.06 -15.51
CA ARG A 366 -30.39 3.89 -14.60
C ARG A 366 -29.65 2.68 -15.18
N VAL A 367 -29.78 2.41 -16.48
CA VAL A 367 -29.03 1.32 -17.15
C VAL A 367 -27.55 1.67 -17.15
N GLN A 368 -27.19 2.91 -17.47
CA GLN A 368 -25.79 3.36 -17.45
C GLN A 368 -25.17 3.25 -16.05
N ILE A 369 -25.91 3.61 -14.99
CA ILE A 369 -25.45 3.48 -13.60
C ILE A 369 -25.23 2.00 -13.24
N ALA A 370 -26.19 1.12 -13.56
CA ALA A 370 -26.09 -0.31 -13.29
C ALA A 370 -24.90 -0.94 -14.05
N VAL A 371 -24.73 -0.61 -15.33
CA VAL A 371 -23.61 -1.06 -16.17
C VAL A 371 -22.27 -0.57 -15.62
N ALA A 372 -22.17 0.71 -15.23
CA ALA A 372 -20.94 1.24 -14.64
C ALA A 372 -20.58 0.56 -13.31
N SER A 373 -21.58 0.32 -12.46
CA SER A 373 -21.41 -0.39 -11.19
C SER A 373 -20.91 -1.82 -11.41
N LEU A 374 -21.55 -2.57 -12.30
CA LEU A 374 -21.15 -3.94 -12.64
C LEU A 374 -19.75 -3.99 -13.27
N CYS A 375 -19.46 -3.12 -14.23
CA CYS A 375 -18.14 -3.02 -14.85
C CYS A 375 -17.04 -2.80 -13.80
N ARG A 376 -17.28 -1.89 -12.84
CA ARG A 376 -16.33 -1.63 -11.74
C ARG A 376 -16.09 -2.88 -10.89
N LEU A 377 -17.14 -3.63 -10.55
CA LEU A 377 -17.04 -4.87 -9.77
C LEU A 377 -16.29 -5.97 -10.52
N LEU A 378 -16.58 -6.16 -11.82
CA LEU A 378 -15.90 -7.15 -12.66
C LEU A 378 -14.42 -6.81 -12.86
N MET A 379 -14.08 -5.54 -13.08
CA MET A 379 -12.68 -5.10 -13.19
C MET A 379 -11.92 -5.30 -11.87
N GLU A 380 -12.54 -5.03 -10.72
CA GLU A 380 -11.92 -5.30 -9.42
C GLU A 380 -11.77 -6.81 -9.16
N LEU A 381 -12.76 -7.62 -9.54
CA LEU A 381 -12.68 -9.08 -9.47
C LEU A 381 -11.53 -9.62 -10.31
N ALA A 382 -11.41 -9.18 -11.57
CA ALA A 382 -10.33 -9.57 -12.47
C ALA A 382 -8.95 -9.17 -11.90
N ARG A 383 -8.82 -7.93 -11.42
CA ARG A 383 -7.59 -7.42 -10.78
C ARG A 383 -7.21 -8.24 -9.54
N ARG A 384 -8.19 -8.61 -8.71
CA ARG A 384 -7.96 -9.42 -7.51
C ARG A 384 -7.59 -10.86 -7.84
N ALA A 385 -8.26 -11.47 -8.82
CA ALA A 385 -7.91 -12.79 -9.32
C ALA A 385 -6.46 -12.84 -9.85
N GLN A 386 -6.07 -11.81 -10.60
CA GLN A 386 -4.71 -11.65 -11.13
C GLN A 386 -3.62 -11.53 -10.06
N ARG A 387 -3.95 -11.20 -8.80
CA ARG A 387 -2.99 -11.20 -7.69
C ARG A 387 -2.65 -12.61 -7.21
N ILE A 388 -3.50 -13.60 -7.49
CA ILE A 388 -3.29 -14.99 -7.10
C ILE A 388 -2.45 -15.68 -8.18
N GLY A 389 -1.12 -15.57 -8.07
CA GLY A 389 -0.16 -16.24 -8.96
C GLY A 389 0.67 -17.31 -8.25
N ARG A 390 1.14 -18.33 -8.98
CA ARG A 390 2.21 -19.24 -8.49
C ARG A 390 3.56 -18.55 -8.40
N PHE A 391 3.81 -17.62 -9.31
CA PHE A 391 4.98 -16.77 -9.31
C PHE A 391 4.49 -15.34 -9.09
N ALA A 392 5.12 -14.66 -8.14
CA ALA A 392 4.63 -13.37 -7.70
C ALA A 392 4.80 -12.26 -8.75
N GLY A 393 5.57 -12.51 -9.81
CA GLY A 393 5.84 -11.55 -10.86
C GLY A 393 6.09 -12.22 -12.20
N VAL A 394 6.35 -11.37 -13.18
CA VAL A 394 6.89 -11.76 -14.48
C VAL A 394 8.16 -12.57 -14.26
N VAL A 395 8.34 -13.72 -14.91
CA VAL A 395 9.63 -14.42 -14.88
C VAL A 395 10.20 -14.36 -16.27
N LEU A 396 11.25 -13.57 -16.47
CA LEU A 396 11.96 -13.53 -17.75
C LEU A 396 12.95 -14.68 -17.83
N VAL A 397 12.94 -15.42 -18.94
CA VAL A 397 13.83 -16.54 -19.22
C VAL A 397 14.97 -16.06 -20.11
N ASP A 398 14.62 -15.56 -21.28
CA ASP A 398 15.57 -15.05 -22.27
C ASP A 398 15.06 -13.77 -22.93
N ILE A 399 16.00 -13.06 -23.56
CA ILE A 399 15.77 -11.87 -24.34
C ILE A 399 16.38 -12.13 -25.71
N THR A 400 15.56 -12.02 -26.74
CA THR A 400 16.01 -12.08 -28.13
C THR A 400 16.06 -10.67 -28.69
N VAL A 401 17.19 -10.27 -29.26
CA VAL A 401 17.35 -8.96 -29.90
C VAL A 401 17.79 -9.14 -31.34
N SER A 402 17.00 -8.67 -32.30
CA SER A 402 17.33 -8.71 -33.72
C SER A 402 17.30 -7.31 -34.34
N GLU A 403 18.37 -6.95 -35.06
CA GLU A 403 18.38 -5.67 -35.79
C GLU A 403 17.46 -5.76 -37.00
N LEU A 404 16.48 -4.87 -37.06
CA LEU A 404 15.64 -4.70 -38.23
C LEU A 404 16.31 -3.69 -39.14
N GLY A 405 16.83 -4.16 -40.27
CA GLY A 405 17.34 -3.34 -41.36
C GLY A 405 16.22 -2.56 -42.06
N LEU A 406 15.51 -1.69 -41.35
CA LEU A 406 14.51 -0.80 -41.93
C LEU A 406 15.23 0.38 -42.57
N ARG A 407 15.43 0.30 -43.90
CA ARG A 407 15.74 1.45 -44.75
C ARG A 407 14.50 2.34 -44.85
N ALA A 408 14.21 3.08 -43.79
CA ALA A 408 13.22 4.15 -43.81
C ALA A 408 13.92 5.48 -44.17
N ASP A 409 13.69 5.92 -45.41
CA ASP A 409 14.04 7.21 -46.02
C ASP A 409 15.53 7.60 -46.17
N ASP A 410 15.84 8.04 -47.40
CA ASP A 410 17.15 8.30 -48.01
C ASP A 410 18.12 9.26 -47.29
N LYS A 411 17.81 9.78 -46.09
CA LYS A 411 18.66 10.81 -45.45
C LYS A 411 18.96 10.64 -43.96
N LYS A 412 18.32 9.74 -43.21
CA LYS A 412 18.71 9.40 -41.82
C LYS A 412 18.30 7.97 -41.46
N GLN A 413 19.23 7.02 -41.56
CA GLN A 413 19.00 5.63 -41.13
C GLN A 413 18.79 5.60 -39.60
N THR A 414 17.54 5.52 -39.17
CA THR A 414 17.22 5.12 -37.80
C THR A 414 17.23 3.60 -37.72
N HIS A 415 18.33 3.05 -37.20
CA HIS A 415 18.45 1.63 -36.89
C HIS A 415 17.50 1.28 -35.73
N VAL A 416 16.63 0.31 -35.96
CA VAL A 416 15.66 -0.20 -34.99
C VAL A 416 15.96 -1.67 -34.74
N ALA A 417 15.83 -2.12 -33.50
CA ALA A 417 15.91 -3.53 -33.15
C ALA A 417 14.56 -4.02 -32.62
N ASN A 418 14.17 -5.22 -33.02
CA ASN A 418 13.13 -5.96 -32.34
C ASN A 418 13.73 -6.59 -31.08
N VAL A 419 13.06 -6.39 -29.95
CA VAL A 419 13.45 -6.99 -28.67
C VAL A 419 12.26 -7.79 -28.17
N GLU A 420 12.46 -9.09 -27.99
CA GLU A 420 11.48 -10.04 -27.50
C GLU A 420 11.92 -10.56 -26.13
N PHE A 421 11.10 -10.32 -25.11
CA PHE A 421 11.26 -10.86 -23.77
C PHE A 421 10.43 -12.12 -23.65
N ARG A 422 11.07 -13.27 -23.46
CA ARG A 422 10.37 -14.54 -23.21
C ARG A 422 10.29 -14.82 -21.74
N GLY A 423 9.16 -15.36 -21.31
CA GLY A 423 8.93 -15.55 -19.90
C GLY A 423 7.59 -16.15 -19.54
N HIS A 424 7.37 -16.24 -18.23
CA HIS A 424 6.11 -16.66 -17.65
C HIS A 424 5.39 -15.48 -17.01
N ASN A 425 4.06 -15.55 -16.99
CA ASN A 425 3.16 -14.52 -16.44
C ASN A 425 3.30 -13.16 -17.15
N LEU A 426 3.57 -13.18 -18.45
CA LEU A 426 3.51 -11.98 -19.29
C LEU A 426 2.03 -11.67 -19.60
N ARG A 427 1.64 -10.39 -19.54
CA ARG A 427 0.27 -9.92 -19.76
C ARG A 427 0.22 -9.03 -20.99
N ALA A 428 -0.95 -8.92 -21.63
CA ALA A 428 -1.15 -8.03 -22.77
C ALA A 428 -0.81 -6.56 -22.48
N THR A 429 -0.92 -6.14 -21.22
CA THR A 429 -0.61 -4.79 -20.73
C THR A 429 0.87 -4.55 -20.47
N HIS A 430 1.68 -5.62 -20.45
CA HIS A 430 3.10 -5.53 -20.18
C HIS A 430 3.88 -5.01 -21.39
N MET A 431 4.86 -4.16 -21.08
CA MET A 431 5.77 -3.56 -22.04
C MET A 431 7.21 -3.83 -21.62
N PRO A 432 8.09 -4.29 -22.52
CA PRO A 432 9.48 -4.55 -22.17
C PRO A 432 10.19 -3.21 -22.02
N ALA A 433 11.16 -3.12 -21.10
CA ALA A 433 11.96 -1.93 -20.87
C ALA A 433 13.37 -2.33 -20.42
N PHE A 434 14.32 -1.39 -20.52
CA PHE A 434 15.66 -1.58 -19.96
C PHE A 434 15.99 -0.49 -18.95
N VAL A 435 16.71 -0.85 -17.89
CA VAL A 435 17.23 0.11 -16.90
C VAL A 435 18.54 0.72 -17.44
N PRO A 436 18.65 2.05 -17.56
CA PRO A 436 19.88 2.69 -18.03
C PRO A 436 21.04 2.47 -17.05
N ARG A 437 22.25 2.30 -17.59
CA ARG A 437 23.46 2.11 -16.77
C ARG A 437 23.82 3.41 -16.04
N GLY A 438 24.09 3.32 -14.73
CA GLY A 438 24.41 4.46 -13.85
C GLY A 438 23.45 4.57 -12.67
N GLN A 439 22.18 4.21 -12.87
CA GLN A 439 21.26 3.81 -11.81
C GLN A 439 21.53 2.35 -11.47
N GLN A 440 22.66 2.05 -10.82
CA GLN A 440 22.70 0.81 -10.05
C GLN A 440 21.63 0.96 -8.97
N LEU A 441 20.52 0.24 -9.15
CA LEU A 441 19.52 0.00 -8.12
C LEU A 441 20.27 -0.57 -6.92
N ARG A 442 20.66 0.33 -6.01
CA ARG A 442 21.44 -0.02 -4.83
C ARG A 442 20.58 -1.02 -4.09
N THR A 443 21.07 -2.23 -4.01
CA THR A 443 20.44 -3.41 -3.41
C THR A 443 20.25 -3.27 -1.88
N GLY A 444 20.38 -2.04 -1.36
CA GLY A 444 20.26 -1.66 0.03
C GLY A 444 18.91 -1.07 0.40
N ASP A 445 18.30 -0.19 -0.40
CA ASP A 445 17.09 0.56 0.05
C ASP A 445 16.11 1.01 -1.06
N CYS A 446 16.35 0.72 -2.35
CA CYS A 446 15.40 1.05 -3.42
C CYS A 446 15.08 -0.20 -4.23
N ASP A 447 13.84 -0.69 -4.12
CA ASP A 447 13.39 -1.83 -4.91
C ASP A 447 13.23 -1.40 -6.37
N VAL A 448 13.52 -2.27 -7.33
CA VAL A 448 13.36 -1.95 -8.77
C VAL A 448 11.89 -1.62 -9.10
N ALA A 449 10.98 -2.02 -8.23
CA ALA A 449 9.56 -1.71 -8.27
C ALA A 449 9.25 -0.22 -8.06
N ASP A 450 10.19 0.54 -7.46
CA ASP A 450 10.03 1.97 -7.16
C ASP A 450 10.61 2.89 -8.26
N ALA A 451 11.21 2.31 -9.32
CA ALA A 451 11.73 3.11 -10.43
C ALA A 451 10.58 3.81 -11.19
N ASP A 452 10.71 5.12 -11.44
CA ASP A 452 9.75 5.83 -12.30
C ASP A 452 9.87 5.27 -13.73
N PRO A 453 8.77 4.82 -14.37
CA PRO A 453 8.79 4.36 -15.75
C PRO A 453 9.44 5.34 -16.74
N ARG A 454 9.50 6.63 -16.41
CA ARG A 454 10.15 7.67 -17.22
C ARG A 454 11.68 7.57 -17.27
N ASP A 455 12.28 6.95 -16.26
CA ASP A 455 13.73 6.76 -16.17
C ASP A 455 14.19 5.52 -16.93
N LEU A 456 13.24 4.71 -17.43
CA LEU A 456 13.53 3.50 -18.20
C LEU A 456 13.73 3.80 -19.69
N ILE A 457 14.52 2.95 -20.35
CA ILE A 457 14.58 2.91 -21.81
C ILE A 457 13.33 2.18 -22.29
N LEU A 458 12.36 2.95 -22.77
CA LEU A 458 11.08 2.45 -23.28
C LEU A 458 11.13 2.17 -24.80
N PRO A 459 10.29 1.24 -25.29
CA PRO A 459 10.18 0.97 -26.71
C PRO A 459 9.51 2.13 -27.46
N LEU A 460 9.57 2.08 -28.78
CA LEU A 460 8.84 2.99 -29.65
C LEU A 460 7.33 2.87 -29.38
N LYS A 461 6.64 4.01 -29.38
CA LYS A 461 5.19 4.07 -29.09
C LYS A 461 4.41 3.15 -30.02
N ASN A 462 3.48 2.39 -29.45
CA ASN A 462 2.57 1.48 -30.14
C ASN A 462 3.29 0.36 -30.93
N THR A 463 4.46 -0.08 -30.47
CA THR A 463 5.18 -1.20 -31.10
C THR A 463 5.21 -2.47 -30.25
N THR A 464 4.60 -2.42 -29.06
CA THR A 464 4.54 -3.56 -28.14
C THR A 464 3.45 -4.54 -28.55
N THR A 465 3.80 -5.82 -28.58
CA THR A 465 2.88 -6.95 -28.74
C THR A 465 3.21 -8.02 -27.71
N THR A 466 2.19 -8.74 -27.24
CA THR A 466 2.34 -9.80 -26.23
C THR A 466 1.43 -10.97 -26.58
N ASP A 467 1.94 -12.19 -26.44
CA ASP A 467 1.17 -13.43 -26.65
C ASP A 467 1.05 -14.30 -25.38
N GLY A 468 1.50 -13.78 -24.23
CA GLY A 468 1.42 -14.45 -22.92
C GLY A 468 2.67 -15.25 -22.56
N GLU A 469 3.45 -15.67 -23.54
CA GLU A 469 4.75 -16.36 -23.37
C GLU A 469 5.93 -15.46 -23.78
N SER A 470 5.67 -14.47 -24.63
CA SER A 470 6.62 -13.46 -25.07
C SER A 470 6.00 -12.07 -25.11
N ILE A 471 6.82 -11.04 -24.90
CA ILE A 471 6.50 -9.64 -25.20
C ILE A 471 7.54 -9.13 -26.16
N SER A 472 7.14 -8.68 -27.34
CA SER A 472 8.03 -8.07 -28.32
C SER A 472 7.74 -6.58 -28.49
N ALA A 473 8.79 -5.78 -28.65
CA ALA A 473 8.66 -4.36 -28.96
C ALA A 473 9.87 -3.84 -29.75
N LEU A 474 9.69 -2.69 -30.42
CA LEU A 474 10.74 -2.08 -31.22
C LEU A 474 11.51 -1.03 -30.43
N PHE A 475 12.83 -1.14 -30.38
CA PHE A 475 13.73 -0.21 -29.70
C PHE A 475 14.65 0.49 -30.69
N ARG A 476 15.08 1.71 -30.36
CA ARG A 476 16.12 2.39 -31.14
C ARG A 476 17.47 1.75 -30.79
N VAL A 477 18.22 1.32 -31.81
CA VAL A 477 19.50 0.64 -31.60
C VAL A 477 20.48 1.51 -30.80
N LYS A 478 20.46 2.83 -30.99
CA LYS A 478 21.32 3.75 -30.22
C LYS A 478 21.09 3.69 -28.70
N ASP A 479 19.88 3.38 -28.26
CA ASP A 479 19.49 3.42 -26.85
C ASP A 479 19.85 2.09 -26.16
N ILE A 480 19.73 0.96 -26.87
CA ILE A 480 20.03 -0.38 -26.33
C ILE A 480 21.46 -0.88 -26.60
N ARG A 481 22.17 -0.33 -27.60
CA ARG A 481 23.53 -0.74 -27.97
C ARG A 481 24.55 -0.66 -26.81
N PRO A 482 24.52 0.34 -25.92
CA PRO A 482 25.41 0.36 -24.75
C PRO A 482 25.22 -0.86 -23.84
N ILE A 483 23.97 -1.31 -23.67
CA ILE A 483 23.61 -2.48 -22.86
C ILE A 483 24.15 -3.75 -23.50
N LEU A 484 23.88 -3.97 -24.80
CA LEU A 484 24.32 -5.17 -25.49
C LEU A 484 25.85 -5.32 -25.55
N ARG A 485 26.57 -4.20 -25.71
CA ARG A 485 28.05 -4.18 -25.66
C ARG A 485 28.60 -4.60 -24.31
N GLU A 486 27.93 -4.26 -23.22
CA GLU A 486 28.35 -4.64 -21.87
C GLU A 486 28.19 -6.14 -21.63
N VAL A 487 27.10 -6.72 -22.13
CA VAL A 487 26.85 -8.17 -22.06
C VAL A 487 27.74 -8.95 -23.04
N GLY A 488 28.49 -8.26 -23.90
CA GLY A 488 29.37 -8.89 -24.90
C GLY A 488 28.61 -9.48 -26.09
N VAL A 489 27.39 -9.03 -26.34
CA VAL A 489 26.52 -9.59 -27.39
C VAL A 489 26.57 -8.68 -28.63
N PRO A 490 27.08 -9.17 -29.78
CA PRO A 490 27.07 -8.41 -31.01
C PRO A 490 25.63 -8.35 -31.56
N LEU A 491 25.17 -7.14 -31.88
CA LEU A 491 23.90 -6.95 -32.58
C LEU A 491 24.10 -7.30 -34.06
N THR A 492 23.42 -8.33 -34.54
CA THR A 492 23.47 -8.79 -35.93
C THR A 492 22.04 -8.91 -36.49
N GLU A 493 21.91 -8.98 -37.82
CA GLU A 493 20.60 -9.22 -38.47
C GLU A 493 20.02 -10.60 -38.13
N ALA A 494 20.88 -11.59 -37.82
CA ALA A 494 20.46 -12.92 -37.35
C ALA A 494 19.86 -12.89 -35.93
N GLY A 495 20.02 -11.76 -35.23
CA GLY A 495 19.67 -11.59 -33.84
C GLY A 495 20.61 -12.28 -32.88
N ALA A 496 20.42 -12.01 -31.60
CA ALA A 496 21.13 -12.63 -30.51
C ALA A 496 20.17 -12.96 -29.37
N VAL A 497 20.35 -14.13 -28.79
CA VAL A 497 19.60 -14.60 -27.62
C VAL A 497 20.51 -14.49 -26.41
N LEU A 498 20.03 -13.86 -25.35
CA LEU A 498 20.75 -13.76 -24.09
C LEU A 498 19.84 -14.12 -22.91
N PRO A 499 20.39 -14.73 -21.83
CA PRO A 499 19.63 -14.92 -20.61
C PRO A 499 19.14 -13.57 -20.07
N ALA A 500 17.88 -13.52 -19.61
CA ALA A 500 17.33 -12.27 -19.11
C ALA A 500 18.08 -11.75 -17.86
N SER A 501 18.74 -12.62 -17.09
CA SER A 501 19.62 -12.22 -15.96
C SER A 501 20.88 -11.46 -16.38
N HIS A 502 21.27 -11.54 -17.65
CA HIS A 502 22.48 -10.89 -18.14
C HIS A 502 22.22 -9.47 -18.63
N ALA A 503 20.96 -9.08 -18.84
CA ALA A 503 20.59 -7.71 -19.19
C ALA A 503 19.83 -7.03 -18.04
N PRO A 504 19.97 -5.70 -17.89
CA PRO A 504 19.18 -4.91 -16.95
C PRO A 504 17.74 -4.73 -17.50
N ALA A 505 17.01 -5.83 -17.61
CA ALA A 505 15.66 -5.89 -18.15
C ALA A 505 14.61 -5.58 -17.09
N ALA A 506 13.57 -4.87 -17.49
CA ALA A 506 12.40 -4.55 -16.68
C ALA A 506 11.12 -4.73 -17.51
N VAL A 507 9.99 -4.98 -16.85
CA VAL A 507 8.68 -4.97 -17.51
C VAL A 507 7.86 -3.84 -16.90
N VAL A 508 7.15 -3.09 -17.73
CA VAL A 508 6.26 -2.00 -17.31
C VAL A 508 4.83 -2.43 -17.56
N ASP A 509 3.98 -2.40 -16.54
CA ASP A 509 2.54 -2.54 -16.74
C ASP A 509 1.97 -1.19 -17.19
N THR A 510 1.52 -1.13 -18.44
CA THR A 510 1.00 0.10 -19.06
C THR A 510 -0.35 0.54 -18.51
N GLU A 511 -1.14 -0.36 -17.91
CA GLU A 511 -2.41 0.00 -17.27
C GLU A 511 -2.19 0.60 -15.88
N LEU A 512 -1.26 0.01 -15.12
CA LEU A 512 -0.97 0.45 -13.75
C LEU A 512 0.07 1.57 -13.68
N GLY A 513 0.84 1.76 -14.76
CA GLY A 513 1.96 2.71 -14.80
C GLY A 513 3.07 2.34 -13.82
N ARG A 514 3.27 1.04 -13.57
CA ARG A 514 4.24 0.53 -12.58
C ARG A 514 5.26 -0.39 -13.23
N VAL A 515 6.46 -0.42 -12.67
CA VAL A 515 7.50 -1.36 -13.06
C VAL A 515 7.23 -2.71 -12.39
N VAL A 516 6.92 -3.72 -13.19
CA VAL A 516 6.79 -5.11 -12.78
C VAL A 516 8.15 -5.76 -12.91
N VAL A 517 8.82 -5.89 -11.78
CA VAL A 517 10.17 -6.46 -11.73
C VAL A 517 10.06 -7.96 -11.76
N ALA A 518 10.71 -8.57 -12.75
CA ALA A 518 10.92 -10.00 -12.69
C ALA A 518 11.89 -10.31 -11.55
N PRO A 519 11.60 -11.27 -10.65
CA PRO A 519 12.59 -11.67 -9.66
C PRO A 519 13.87 -12.07 -10.40
N PRO A 520 15.06 -11.78 -9.84
CA PRO A 520 16.32 -12.07 -10.51
C PRO A 520 16.31 -13.52 -10.96
N VAL A 521 16.52 -13.73 -12.28
CA VAL A 521 16.43 -15.06 -12.88
C VAL A 521 17.45 -15.93 -12.18
N ARG A 522 16.97 -16.82 -11.30
CA ARG A 522 17.80 -17.88 -10.71
C ARG A 522 18.00 -18.94 -11.78
N THR A 523 18.85 -18.66 -12.75
CA THR A 523 19.30 -19.70 -13.68
C THR A 523 20.04 -20.76 -12.85
N TRP A 524 19.48 -21.97 -12.80
CA TRP A 524 20.21 -23.17 -12.39
C TRP A 524 21.48 -23.29 -13.27
N PRO A 525 22.61 -23.81 -12.76
CA PRO A 525 23.92 -23.20 -12.97
C PRO A 525 24.37 -23.19 -14.44
N ARG A 526 24.68 -21.97 -14.92
CA ARG A 526 25.52 -21.59 -16.09
C ARG A 526 25.43 -22.51 -17.31
N LEU A 527 24.45 -22.23 -18.18
CA LEU A 527 24.47 -22.74 -19.55
C LEU A 527 25.68 -22.16 -20.29
N VAL A 528 26.52 -23.05 -20.79
CA VAL A 528 27.60 -22.80 -21.75
C VAL A 528 26.96 -22.40 -23.09
N VAL A 529 27.65 -21.60 -23.89
CA VAL A 529 27.24 -21.25 -25.26
C VAL A 529 27.02 -22.56 -26.04
N ALA A 530 25.89 -22.70 -26.73
CA ALA A 530 25.48 -23.94 -27.40
C ALA A 530 26.50 -24.46 -28.44
N ASP A 531 27.43 -23.61 -28.85
CA ASP A 531 28.37 -23.86 -29.94
C ASP A 531 29.74 -24.36 -29.47
N ASP A 532 30.00 -24.48 -28.14
CA ASP A 532 31.26 -25.00 -27.60
C ASP A 532 31.05 -25.81 -26.30
N PRO A 533 30.69 -27.11 -26.40
CA PRO A 533 30.41 -27.95 -25.25
C PRO A 533 31.67 -28.48 -24.52
N ASP A 534 32.88 -28.34 -25.07
CA ASP A 534 34.11 -28.99 -24.56
C ASP A 534 35.19 -27.99 -24.04
N GLY A 535 34.97 -26.68 -24.11
CA GLY A 535 35.98 -25.63 -23.85
C GLY A 535 36.45 -25.40 -22.39
N LEU A 536 36.49 -26.41 -21.52
CA LEU A 536 36.97 -26.26 -20.13
C LEU A 536 38.19 -27.13 -19.82
N ASP A 537 39.34 -26.78 -20.42
CA ASP A 537 40.64 -27.06 -19.78
C ASP A 537 40.92 -25.96 -18.76
N TRP A 538 40.70 -26.30 -17.49
CA TRP A 538 40.90 -25.43 -16.35
C TRP A 538 42.39 -25.32 -16.01
N HIS A 539 42.98 -24.14 -16.19
CA HIS A 539 44.26 -23.76 -15.56
C HIS A 539 44.03 -22.60 -14.58
N PRO A 540 44.36 -22.76 -13.29
CA PRO A 540 44.17 -21.72 -12.29
C PRO A 540 45.43 -20.87 -12.10
N GLU A 541 45.90 -20.13 -13.12
CA GLU A 541 47.01 -19.20 -12.89
C GLU A 541 46.85 -17.84 -13.57
N LYS A 542 46.82 -16.81 -12.71
CA LYS A 542 47.18 -15.38 -12.82
C LYS A 542 46.88 -14.62 -14.13
N PRO A 543 46.26 -13.42 -14.05
CA PRO A 543 46.19 -12.54 -15.20
C PRO A 543 47.56 -11.90 -15.46
N GLU A 544 48.15 -12.13 -16.63
CA GLU A 544 49.17 -11.25 -17.19
C GLU A 544 48.52 -10.00 -17.80
N PRO A 545 49.09 -8.79 -17.60
CA PRO A 545 48.61 -7.59 -18.29
C PRO A 545 49.32 -7.44 -19.64
N GLY A 546 48.55 -7.50 -20.73
CA GLY A 546 48.96 -7.08 -22.08
C GLY A 546 48.55 -5.63 -22.40
N PRO A 547 49.18 -4.96 -23.37
CA PRO A 547 49.73 -3.62 -23.17
C PRO A 547 48.81 -2.48 -23.64
N ALA A 548 48.54 -1.52 -22.76
CA ALA A 548 48.11 -0.17 -23.15
C ALA A 548 49.27 0.81 -22.88
N GLY A 549 49.61 1.62 -23.89
CA GLY A 549 50.78 2.49 -23.89
C GLY A 549 50.79 3.56 -22.79
N PRO A 550 51.97 4.10 -22.42
CA PRO A 550 52.19 4.72 -21.10
C PRO A 550 51.76 6.19 -20.96
N LYS A 551 50.98 6.75 -21.90
CA LYS A 551 50.60 8.17 -21.85
C LYS A 551 49.15 8.44 -21.43
N ASP A 552 48.20 7.58 -21.80
CA ASP A 552 46.78 7.82 -21.45
C ASP A 552 46.38 7.23 -20.08
N LEU A 553 47.13 6.26 -19.54
CA LEU A 553 46.80 5.62 -18.26
C LEU A 553 47.05 6.56 -17.06
N LYS A 554 48.06 7.44 -17.14
CA LYS A 554 48.33 8.41 -16.07
C LYS A 554 47.28 9.51 -16.01
N GLU A 555 46.79 9.98 -17.16
CA GLU A 555 45.76 11.01 -17.21
C GLU A 555 44.38 10.46 -16.82
N THR A 556 44.06 9.22 -17.22
CA THR A 556 42.81 8.56 -16.81
C THR A 556 42.80 8.14 -15.34
N MET A 557 43.91 7.64 -14.79
CA MET A 557 44.03 7.36 -13.34
C MET A 557 44.04 8.64 -12.50
N ALA A 558 44.65 9.73 -13.00
CA ALA A 558 44.59 11.04 -12.33
C ALA A 558 43.18 11.66 -12.38
N ALA A 559 42.44 11.49 -13.49
CA ALA A 559 41.05 11.91 -13.60
C ALA A 559 40.12 11.10 -12.70
N ALA A 560 40.30 9.77 -12.63
CA ALA A 560 39.55 8.91 -11.72
C ALA A 560 39.85 9.18 -10.25
N GLY A 561 41.11 9.52 -9.92
CA GLY A 561 41.51 9.97 -8.59
C GLY A 561 40.87 11.30 -8.19
N ARG A 562 40.85 12.28 -9.11
CA ARG A 562 40.15 13.56 -8.91
C ARG A 562 38.65 13.39 -8.74
N ALA A 563 38.02 12.54 -9.54
CA ALA A 563 36.58 12.25 -9.44
C ALA A 563 36.22 11.58 -8.10
N ARG A 564 37.04 10.64 -7.61
CA ARG A 564 36.84 10.04 -6.27
C ARG A 564 37.04 11.04 -5.14
N ALA A 565 38.02 11.93 -5.25
CA ALA A 565 38.25 12.96 -4.25
C ALA A 565 37.07 13.95 -4.20
N LEU A 566 36.54 14.35 -5.36
CA LEU A 566 35.38 15.23 -5.47
C LEU A 566 34.10 14.57 -4.92
N ALA A 567 33.88 13.29 -5.24
CA ALA A 567 32.75 12.53 -4.70
C ALA A 567 32.81 12.43 -3.17
N GLY A 568 33.99 12.17 -2.60
CA GLY A 568 34.18 12.16 -1.14
C GLY A 568 33.97 13.53 -0.48
N GLN A 569 34.32 14.62 -1.16
CA GLN A 569 34.03 15.98 -0.69
C GLN A 569 32.52 16.29 -0.72
N LEU A 570 31.82 15.91 -1.78
CA LEU A 570 30.37 16.09 -1.91
C LEU A 570 29.59 15.26 -0.87
N ASP A 571 30.00 14.02 -0.62
CA ASP A 571 29.40 13.18 0.43
C ASP A 571 29.61 13.78 1.83
N GLY A 572 30.79 14.35 2.10
CA GLY A 572 31.07 15.06 3.35
C GLY A 572 30.20 16.32 3.52
N MET A 573 30.08 17.11 2.45
CA MET A 573 29.23 18.32 2.41
C MET A 573 27.75 18.00 2.60
N ARG A 574 27.26 16.90 2.02
CA ARG A 574 25.89 16.41 2.22
C ARG A 574 25.64 15.97 3.67
N ALA A 575 26.57 15.22 4.25
CA ALA A 575 26.45 14.77 5.64
C ALA A 575 26.44 15.94 6.64
N GLU A 576 27.21 17.00 6.36
CA GLU A 576 27.21 18.24 7.16
C GLU A 576 25.87 18.97 7.05
N ALA A 577 25.32 19.13 5.84
CA ALA A 577 24.01 19.75 5.63
C ALA A 577 22.86 18.96 6.27
N GLU A 578 22.88 17.63 6.21
CA GLU A 578 21.91 16.78 6.91
C GLU A 578 22.04 16.86 8.45
N ARG A 579 23.23 17.21 8.97
CA ARG A 579 23.41 17.49 10.41
C ARG A 579 22.82 18.86 10.75
N GLN A 580 23.14 19.90 9.99
CA GLN A 580 22.60 21.25 10.19
C GLN A 580 21.07 21.29 10.10
N LEU A 581 20.47 20.54 9.18
CA LEU A 581 19.02 20.44 9.06
C LEU A 581 18.39 19.80 10.32
N ARG A 582 19.02 18.76 10.88
CA ARG A 582 18.54 18.14 12.13
C ARG A 582 18.66 19.07 13.33
N ASP A 583 19.75 19.82 13.42
CA ASP A 583 19.98 20.76 14.51
C ASP A 583 18.97 21.94 14.44
N THR A 584 18.66 22.44 13.24
CA THR A 584 17.66 23.50 13.04
C THR A 584 16.22 23.01 13.29
N GLU A 585 15.88 21.78 12.90
CA GLU A 585 14.60 21.16 13.24
C GLU A 585 14.44 20.93 14.76
N ALA A 586 15.51 20.52 15.44
CA ALA A 586 15.51 20.37 16.90
C ALA A 586 15.32 21.72 17.60
N ALA A 587 15.99 22.78 17.13
CA ALA A 587 15.80 24.14 17.65
C ALA A 587 14.36 24.63 17.46
N ARG A 588 13.74 24.33 16.31
CA ARG A 588 12.33 24.65 16.05
C ARG A 588 11.38 23.91 16.98
N ALA A 589 11.64 22.63 17.25
CA ALA A 589 10.83 21.83 18.19
C ALA A 589 10.93 22.39 19.61
N LEU A 590 12.14 22.77 20.06
CA LEU A 590 12.36 23.38 21.36
C LEU A 590 11.58 24.69 21.53
N ALA A 591 11.59 25.55 20.50
CA ALA A 591 10.84 26.81 20.50
C ALA A 591 9.32 26.61 20.63
N VAL A 592 8.76 25.54 20.04
CA VAL A 592 7.33 25.21 20.20
C VAL A 592 7.01 24.82 21.64
N VAL A 593 7.84 23.97 22.25
CA VAL A 593 7.66 23.56 23.66
C VAL A 593 7.76 24.76 24.60
N GLU A 594 8.66 25.70 24.32
CA GLU A 594 8.81 26.91 25.13
C GLU A 594 7.63 27.87 25.00
N LEU A 595 7.05 28.02 23.80
CA LEU A 595 5.81 28.79 23.60
C LEU A 595 4.64 28.18 24.36
N GLU A 596 4.48 26.85 24.35
CA GLU A 596 3.44 26.17 25.13
C GLU A 596 3.64 26.37 26.64
N ALA A 597 4.88 26.33 27.12
CA ALA A 597 5.20 26.61 28.53
C ALA A 597 4.86 28.06 28.93
N ILE A 598 5.10 29.03 28.02
CA ILE A 598 4.72 30.43 28.23
C ILE A 598 3.20 30.58 28.35
N ASP A 599 2.43 29.90 27.49
CA ASP A 599 0.96 29.96 27.53
C ASP A 599 0.38 29.35 28.81
N VAL A 600 0.94 28.23 29.29
CA VAL A 600 0.55 27.64 30.57
C VAL A 600 0.84 28.60 31.71
N ARG A 601 2.04 29.21 31.76
CA ARG A 601 2.40 30.15 32.83
C ARG A 601 1.55 31.42 32.80
N ARG A 602 1.20 31.91 31.61
CA ARG A 602 0.28 33.05 31.42
C ARG A 602 -1.10 32.75 32.01
N ALA A 603 -1.64 31.55 31.77
CA ALA A 603 -2.91 31.12 32.35
C ALA A 603 -2.87 31.04 33.88
N GLU A 604 -1.76 30.56 34.46
CA GLU A 604 -1.55 30.55 35.92
C GLU A 604 -1.53 31.97 36.51
N LEU A 605 -0.80 32.90 35.87
CA LEU A 605 -0.74 34.29 36.33
C LEU A 605 -2.09 35.00 36.21
N ASP A 606 -2.87 34.71 35.17
CA ASP A 606 -4.23 35.24 35.02
C ASP A 606 -5.17 34.73 36.14
N ALA A 607 -5.04 33.46 36.52
CA ALA A 607 -5.76 32.89 37.65
C ALA A 607 -5.32 33.49 39.00
N GLU A 608 -4.01 33.68 39.20
CA GLU A 608 -3.47 34.31 40.41
C GLU A 608 -3.90 35.78 40.53
N TYR A 609 -3.88 36.52 39.43
CA TYR A 609 -4.34 37.89 39.36
C TYR A 609 -5.82 38.01 39.73
N ALA A 610 -6.68 37.16 39.16
CA ALA A 610 -8.11 37.15 39.47
C ALA A 610 -8.39 36.83 40.96
N SER A 611 -7.60 35.92 41.54
CA SER A 611 -7.67 35.58 42.97
C SER A 611 -7.26 36.77 43.86
N GLU A 612 -6.16 37.45 43.52
CA GLU A 612 -5.68 38.62 44.26
C GLU A 612 -6.62 39.84 44.13
N GLU A 613 -7.23 40.04 42.96
CA GLU A 613 -8.23 41.09 42.75
C GLU A 613 -9.49 40.85 43.62
N ALA A 614 -9.93 39.60 43.71
CA ALA A 614 -11.04 39.20 44.58
C ALA A 614 -10.72 39.42 46.08
N LYS A 615 -9.45 39.22 46.50
CA LYS A 615 -9.01 39.53 47.86
C LYS A 615 -8.91 41.03 48.11
N HIS A 616 -8.36 41.79 47.16
CA HIS A 616 -8.21 43.24 47.25
C HIS A 616 -9.56 43.96 47.38
N THR A 617 -10.56 43.54 46.60
CA THR A 617 -11.91 44.12 46.64
C THR A 617 -12.60 43.93 47.99
N LYS A 618 -12.39 42.78 48.65
CA LYS A 618 -12.98 42.42 49.96
C LYS A 618 -12.19 42.91 51.18
N ALA A 619 -10.92 43.29 51.01
CA ALA A 619 -10.06 43.64 52.14
C ALA A 619 -10.40 45.02 52.76
N PRO A 620 -10.31 45.18 54.11
CA PRO A 620 -10.40 46.47 54.78
C PRO A 620 -9.25 47.39 54.34
N ARG A 621 -9.45 48.72 54.43
CA ARG A 621 -8.59 49.75 53.83
C ARG A 621 -7.09 49.57 54.14
N ASP A 622 -6.77 49.13 55.35
CA ASP A 622 -5.38 48.97 55.83
C ASP A 622 -4.68 47.73 55.27
N ARG A 623 -5.42 46.75 54.74
CA ARG A 623 -4.91 45.50 54.14
C ARG A 623 -4.89 45.50 52.61
N LYS A 624 -5.27 46.60 51.95
CA LYS A 624 -5.27 46.68 50.48
C LYS A 624 -3.87 46.83 49.86
N ARG A 625 -2.93 47.43 50.60
CA ARG A 625 -1.56 47.68 50.11
C ARG A 625 -0.80 46.43 49.68
N PRO A 626 -0.74 45.34 50.48
CA PRO A 626 -0.06 44.10 50.08
C PRO A 626 -0.60 43.49 48.78
N HIS A 627 -1.94 43.44 48.63
CA HIS A 627 -2.57 42.91 47.43
C HIS A 627 -2.30 43.76 46.19
N ALA A 628 -2.25 45.09 46.35
CA ALA A 628 -1.87 46.00 45.26
C ALA A 628 -0.42 45.78 44.81
N THR A 629 0.49 45.51 45.74
CA THR A 629 1.88 45.15 45.41
C THR A 629 1.95 43.83 44.65
N ARG A 630 1.26 42.78 45.11
CA ARG A 630 1.26 41.47 44.43
C ARG A 630 0.64 41.54 43.03
N MET A 631 -0.46 42.26 42.85
CA MET A 631 -1.04 42.49 41.52
C MET A 631 -0.09 43.25 40.58
N ARG A 632 0.77 44.13 41.11
CA ARG A 632 1.80 44.81 40.31
C ARG A 632 2.90 43.83 39.88
N GLU A 633 3.38 42.99 40.78
CA GLU A 633 4.36 41.93 40.49
C GLU A 633 3.83 40.97 39.41
N ILE A 634 2.58 40.52 39.51
CA ILE A 634 1.95 39.63 38.51
C ILE A 634 1.89 40.30 37.13
N ARG A 635 1.61 41.61 37.06
CA ARG A 635 1.62 42.36 35.80
C ARG A 635 3.03 42.51 35.22
N GLU A 636 4.03 42.74 36.08
CA GLU A 636 5.44 42.81 35.68
C GLU A 636 5.92 41.44 35.15
N GLU A 637 5.56 40.34 35.81
CA GLU A 637 5.88 38.98 35.36
C GLU A 637 5.18 38.61 34.04
N ARG A 638 3.91 39.01 33.87
CA ARG A 638 3.19 38.84 32.61
C ARG A 638 3.86 39.60 31.45
N ALA A 639 4.26 40.85 31.68
CA ALA A 639 4.96 41.63 30.67
C ALA A 639 6.29 40.96 30.26
N ALA A 640 7.03 40.38 31.21
CA ALA A 640 8.26 39.63 30.92
C ALA A 640 8.01 38.36 30.09
N LEU A 641 6.85 37.69 30.26
CA LEU A 641 6.46 36.57 29.41
C LEU A 641 6.11 36.99 28.00
N ASP A 642 5.46 38.15 27.82
CA ASP A 642 5.15 38.69 26.49
C ASP A 642 6.44 39.02 25.71
N ASP A 643 7.44 39.61 26.38
CA ASP A 643 8.77 39.85 25.79
C ASP A 643 9.49 38.54 25.44
N ARG A 644 9.38 37.51 26.30
CA ARG A 644 9.96 36.19 26.03
C ARG A 644 9.29 35.50 24.85
N GLU A 645 7.97 35.58 24.74
CA GLU A 645 7.22 35.02 23.60
C GLU A 645 7.69 35.63 22.28
N GLN A 646 7.89 36.95 22.24
CA GLN A 646 8.42 37.63 21.04
C GLN A 646 9.81 37.11 20.67
N LEU A 647 10.71 36.93 21.63
CA LEU A 647 12.06 36.40 21.38
C LEU A 647 12.03 34.96 20.86
N VAL A 648 11.22 34.09 21.48
CA VAL A 648 11.10 32.68 21.05
C VAL A 648 10.44 32.57 19.68
N SER A 649 9.46 33.41 19.38
CA SER A 649 8.83 33.50 18.06
C SER A 649 9.83 33.94 16.98
N LEU A 650 10.65 34.96 17.26
CA LEU A 650 11.72 35.40 16.35
C LEU A 650 12.75 34.30 16.12
N ALA A 651 13.16 33.58 17.17
CA ALA A 651 14.09 32.45 17.05
C ALA A 651 13.51 31.31 16.20
N ARG A 652 12.22 30.99 16.36
CA ARG A 652 11.51 30.00 15.54
C ARG A 652 11.49 30.39 14.06
N ASP A 653 11.22 31.65 13.77
CA ASP A 653 11.16 32.17 12.40
C ASP A 653 12.54 32.29 11.76
N ALA A 654 13.60 32.53 12.55
CA ALA A 654 14.99 32.47 12.10
C ALA A 654 15.40 31.04 11.73
N ALA A 655 15.14 30.07 12.61
CA ALA A 655 15.41 28.65 12.35
C ALA A 655 14.64 28.12 11.12
N ALA A 656 13.42 28.60 10.90
CA ALA A 656 12.64 28.24 9.72
C ALA A 656 13.27 28.78 8.41
N ARG A 657 13.82 30.00 8.44
CA ARG A 657 14.54 30.58 7.30
C ARG A 657 15.84 29.85 7.02
N GLU A 658 16.61 29.53 8.06
CA GLU A 658 17.85 28.75 7.95
C GLU A 658 17.60 27.36 7.35
N ALA A 659 16.58 26.64 7.85
CA ALA A 659 16.19 25.35 7.28
C ALA A 659 15.79 25.45 5.80
N GLN A 660 15.11 26.53 5.39
CA GLN A 660 14.74 26.76 4.00
C GLN A 660 15.98 27.04 3.12
N LEU A 661 16.98 27.75 3.63
CA LEU A 661 18.25 27.99 2.94
C LEU A 661 19.05 26.70 2.78
N VAL A 662 19.18 25.90 3.85
CA VAL A 662 19.87 24.60 3.84
C VAL A 662 19.20 23.63 2.86
N ALA A 663 17.86 23.59 2.84
CA ALA A 663 17.10 22.77 1.89
C ALA A 663 17.29 23.24 0.44
N GLY A 664 17.31 24.56 0.20
CA GLY A 664 17.60 25.12 -1.12
C GLY A 664 18.99 24.76 -1.62
N TRP A 665 19.99 24.83 -0.74
CA TRP A 665 21.37 24.44 -1.04
C TRP A 665 21.52 22.93 -1.31
N ALA A 666 20.86 22.09 -0.52
CA ALA A 666 20.81 20.64 -0.75
C ALA A 666 20.15 20.28 -2.09
N SER A 667 19.09 20.99 -2.48
CA SER A 667 18.47 20.82 -3.80
C SER A 667 19.41 21.24 -4.94
N ALA A 668 20.06 22.41 -4.81
CA ALA A 668 20.96 22.93 -5.83
C ALA A 668 22.21 22.03 -6.03
N THR A 669 22.75 21.46 -4.96
CA THR A 669 23.87 20.50 -5.03
C THR A 669 23.44 19.17 -5.68
N ALA A 670 22.21 18.71 -5.44
CA ALA A 670 21.65 17.55 -6.12
C ALA A 670 21.43 17.78 -7.62
N ASP A 671 20.94 18.96 -8.01
CA ASP A 671 20.74 19.35 -9.42
C ASP A 671 22.09 19.50 -10.16
N ALA A 672 23.10 20.06 -9.50
CA ALA A 672 24.46 20.15 -10.05
C ALA A 672 25.10 18.77 -10.27
N ALA A 673 24.80 17.79 -9.40
CA ALA A 673 25.24 16.41 -9.55
C ALA A 673 24.48 15.65 -10.67
N ALA A 674 23.26 16.08 -11.02
CA ALA A 674 22.38 15.40 -11.97
C ALA A 674 22.66 15.73 -13.46
N GLY A 675 23.50 16.72 -13.76
CA GLY A 675 24.07 16.89 -15.11
C GLY A 675 23.84 18.26 -15.75
N SER A 676 24.89 19.07 -15.74
CA SER A 676 25.08 20.18 -16.67
C SER A 676 26.55 20.23 -17.07
N ASN A 677 26.85 20.41 -18.35
CA ASN A 677 28.21 20.63 -18.87
C ASN A 677 28.78 22.03 -18.51
N ASP A 678 28.21 22.70 -17.52
CA ASP A 678 28.57 24.09 -17.14
C ASP A 678 28.78 24.22 -15.62
N VAL A 679 29.37 23.20 -14.99
CA VAL A 679 29.67 23.16 -13.55
C VAL A 679 30.59 24.31 -13.12
N ASP A 680 31.58 24.68 -13.94
CA ASP A 680 32.52 25.76 -13.62
C ASP A 680 31.84 27.15 -13.62
N ARG A 681 30.90 27.39 -14.54
CA ARG A 681 30.15 28.65 -14.58
C ARG A 681 29.16 28.76 -13.43
N TYR A 682 28.48 27.66 -13.09
CA TYR A 682 27.51 27.62 -12.00
C TYR A 682 28.17 27.76 -10.62
N LEU A 683 29.33 27.12 -10.40
CA LEU A 683 30.11 27.28 -9.16
C LEU A 683 30.66 28.71 -9.01
N THR A 684 31.03 29.37 -10.11
CA THR A 684 31.51 30.76 -10.05
C THR A 684 30.37 31.72 -9.69
N ASP A 685 29.21 31.58 -10.34
CA ASP A 685 28.03 32.44 -10.08
C ASP A 685 27.44 32.21 -8.67
N HIS A 686 27.53 30.99 -8.12
CA HIS A 686 27.01 30.69 -6.77
C HIS A 686 28.00 30.98 -5.64
N VAL A 687 29.32 30.92 -5.88
CA VAL A 687 30.30 31.39 -4.89
C VAL A 687 30.17 32.91 -4.71
N GLU A 688 29.95 33.67 -5.79
CA GLU A 688 29.69 35.12 -5.69
C GLU A 688 28.39 35.42 -4.90
N TRP A 689 27.32 34.65 -5.12
CA TRP A 689 26.07 34.79 -4.36
C TRP A 689 26.22 34.41 -2.88
N ALA A 690 26.94 33.33 -2.57
CA ALA A 690 27.20 32.90 -1.20
C ALA A 690 28.11 33.90 -0.44
N THR A 691 29.11 34.49 -1.11
CA THR A 691 29.90 35.57 -0.50
C THR A 691 29.08 36.84 -0.27
N ALA A 692 28.15 37.19 -1.16
CA ALA A 692 27.26 38.32 -0.97
C ALA A 692 26.27 38.11 0.20
N ALA A 693 25.80 36.87 0.41
CA ALA A 693 24.92 36.53 1.53
C ALA A 693 25.65 36.57 2.89
N THR A 694 26.94 36.20 2.93
CA THR A 694 27.75 36.32 4.16
C THR A 694 28.16 37.75 4.49
N GLU A 695 28.20 38.68 3.52
CA GLU A 695 28.43 40.10 3.78
C GLU A 695 27.20 40.82 4.35
N ASP A 696 25.98 40.30 4.13
CA ASP A 696 24.74 40.79 4.73
C ASP A 696 24.48 40.24 6.15
N GLU A 697 25.16 39.17 6.58
CA GLU A 697 25.08 38.61 7.95
C GLU A 697 25.94 39.37 8.99
N GLU A 698 26.77 40.33 8.56
CA GLU A 698 27.53 41.22 9.48
C GLU A 698 26.72 42.45 9.95
N TYR A 699 25.40 42.49 9.66
CA TYR A 699 24.43 43.52 10.07
C TYR A 699 23.27 42.94 10.89
#